data_AF-A0A956FVD7-F1
#
_entry.id   AF-A0A956FVD7-F1
#
_cell.length_a   1.000
_cell.length_b   1.000
_cell.length_c   1.000
_cell.angle_alpha   90.00
_cell.angle_beta   90.00
_cell.angle_gamma   90.00
#
_symmetry.space_group_name_H-M   'P 1'
#
loop_
_entity.id
_entity.type
_entity.pdbx_description
1 polymer ?
#
loop_
_entity_poly.entity_id
_entity_poly.type
_entity_poly.pdbx_seq_one_letter_code
_entity_poly.pdbx_strand_id
1 'polypeptide(L)'
;MRKRTSALTPWALSGLILAACNGDDTVTSATEGTTDTTTDTSSTTSSDTTTTTGDTTTTTSSTSETTSPTTTTTTGETTTTSTTTTTTGDTDTDTDGTTTGGGMGDVDCGGEALMPPEEGLCEVAIPGTEGLLLRGTVLAPDGVYTNGQVLVVGEKIACVGCNCADDPQAADASWVDCANGVISPGLINTHDHLGFANNVPIGQGPDRYEHRHDWRKGQNGHVKLTTMGSANKRQIEAGELRFLLGGATSTIGGGAGRPGLPRNLDDVNDKEGLAIQTVDSDTFPLDDANGQQIENGCMGYGANPTTAMDIADLDSYLPHIGEGINQAAKNEFFCTSMGNTDVIAAQSGIVHAIAVDVADIVETVSEKAKIVWSPRSNVVLYGNTAPVTAMDNLGATIALGTDWVMTGSMNMLREMQCADYLNTNYYDGHFSDADIWRMATSNAALVLGADHAIGALKPGYLADIAIFDGSEHPNYRAIIDGEPSGVGLVLRGGTPLYGDALLMSDPVIAQADCEFLDVCGNGKKVCVQKEIVEAGLAEIQMSIANIYPLFFCGEPDDEPTCTPWRDEYPDGITAEDADGDGIVDADDNCPLVFNPVRDFEFVQADYDDDGIGDVCDVCPADPGEECVQPDPNDYDGDGVPNSDDNCVAVANQDQADDDDDGKGNACDDCPEPNPGAEVCPTPIQAIRDPDHPNHPSPGSAVKIVGAYVTAVRPDAGNARGFHIQNDSLEPFSGIFVFTGNTSPTVKVGNKVTISGTYEEYFNFSEITAPEVVIDDAGETLPFSPIPIADPATLATGGSMAESHESMLLAITDVAITKQNADANDYDEFEVTGNLRIDDTIYDNVVNSGLNNACPVGSQFTQIVGVLGYSFSNTKLWPRIKADINHVMCDPAP
;
A
#
# COMPACT_ATOMS: atom_id res chain seq x y z
N MET A 1 -5.73 -27.80 3.23
CA MET A 1 -6.06 -29.17 2.74
C MET A 1 -7.57 -29.38 2.57
N ARG A 2 -8.13 -29.22 1.36
CA ARG A 2 -9.41 -29.81 0.95
C ARG A 2 -9.21 -30.50 -0.41
N LYS A 3 -9.91 -31.61 -0.66
CA LYS A 3 -9.71 -32.44 -1.86
C LYS A 3 -10.61 -31.97 -3.01
N ARG A 4 -10.05 -31.39 -4.08
CA ARG A 4 -10.76 -31.27 -5.38
C ARG A 4 -11.06 -32.69 -5.90
N THR A 5 -12.33 -33.03 -6.14
CA THR A 5 -12.74 -34.30 -6.76
C THR A 5 -12.98 -34.09 -8.25
N SER A 6 -12.05 -34.57 -9.08
CA SER A 6 -12.17 -34.51 -10.54
C SER A 6 -13.22 -35.49 -11.08
N ALA A 7 -14.14 -34.99 -11.91
CA ALA A 7 -15.23 -35.79 -12.48
C ALA A 7 -15.66 -35.29 -13.87
N LEU A 8 -14.74 -35.26 -14.84
CA LEU A 8 -15.09 -35.22 -16.27
C LEU A 8 -14.40 -36.37 -17.03
N THR A 9 -15.19 -37.03 -17.88
CA THR A 9 -14.78 -38.21 -18.67
C THR A 9 -14.84 -37.86 -20.17
N PRO A 10 -13.75 -38.01 -20.93
CA PRO A 10 -13.80 -37.85 -22.38
C PRO A 10 -14.42 -39.08 -23.04
N TRP A 11 -15.37 -38.87 -23.94
CA TRP A 11 -15.88 -39.90 -24.85
C TRP A 11 -14.87 -40.17 -25.98
N ALA A 12 -14.23 -41.34 -25.98
CA ALA A 12 -13.40 -41.79 -27.10
C ALA A 12 -14.09 -42.92 -27.89
N LEU A 13 -14.28 -42.71 -29.20
CA LEU A 13 -15.00 -43.66 -30.06
C LEU A 13 -14.06 -44.77 -30.62
N SER A 14 -14.35 -46.02 -30.26
CA SER A 14 -14.15 -47.26 -31.06
C SER A 14 -12.79 -47.56 -31.74
N GLY A 15 -12.05 -48.58 -31.26
CA GLY A 15 -10.73 -48.93 -31.83
C GLY A 15 -10.20 -50.38 -31.77
N LEU A 16 -11.04 -51.41 -31.55
CA LEU A 16 -10.82 -52.85 -31.88
C LEU A 16 -9.52 -53.63 -31.44
N ILE A 17 -9.77 -54.85 -30.90
CA ILE A 17 -8.98 -56.13 -31.00
C ILE A 17 -8.23 -56.66 -29.74
N LEU A 18 -8.74 -57.83 -29.26
CA LEU A 18 -8.12 -59.00 -28.61
C LEU A 18 -6.83 -58.82 -27.77
N ALA A 19 -6.74 -59.38 -26.55
CA ALA A 19 -6.93 -60.81 -26.28
C ALA A 19 -7.17 -61.13 -24.78
N ALA A 20 -7.69 -62.34 -24.50
CA ALA A 20 -8.01 -62.82 -23.15
C ALA A 20 -6.86 -63.59 -22.47
N CYS A 21 -6.90 -63.71 -21.13
CA CYS A 21 -6.80 -65.00 -20.43
C CYS A 21 -7.02 -64.93 -18.90
N ASN A 22 -8.07 -65.63 -18.44
CA ASN A 22 -8.31 -66.37 -17.19
C ASN A 22 -7.51 -66.11 -15.88
N GLY A 23 -8.26 -66.15 -14.77
CA GLY A 23 -7.78 -66.51 -13.42
C GLY A 23 -8.91 -66.53 -12.38
N ASP A 24 -9.58 -67.69 -12.22
CA ASP A 24 -10.56 -67.98 -11.14
C ASP A 24 -9.92 -67.81 -9.72
N ASP A 25 -10.65 -67.54 -8.63
CA ASP A 25 -11.40 -68.57 -7.90
C ASP A 25 -12.33 -68.03 -6.77
N THR A 26 -13.60 -68.47 -6.79
CA THR A 26 -14.45 -68.85 -5.62
C THR A 26 -14.84 -67.84 -4.50
N VAL A 27 -15.91 -68.06 -3.71
CA VAL A 27 -17.33 -68.39 -4.00
C VAL A 27 -18.14 -68.22 -2.70
N THR A 28 -19.26 -67.49 -2.80
CA THR A 28 -20.45 -67.40 -1.92
C THR A 28 -20.48 -67.97 -0.49
N SER A 29 -21.08 -67.20 0.43
CA SER A 29 -22.10 -67.76 1.34
C SER A 29 -23.32 -66.85 1.47
N ALA A 30 -24.48 -67.49 1.51
CA ALA A 30 -25.82 -66.95 1.76
C ALA A 30 -26.30 -67.47 3.16
N THR A 31 -27.40 -67.10 3.81
CA THR A 31 -28.63 -66.36 3.48
C THR A 31 -29.44 -66.04 4.77
N GLU A 32 -30.44 -65.14 4.67
CA GLU A 32 -31.76 -65.14 5.35
C GLU A 32 -32.00 -64.77 6.84
N GLY A 33 -33.03 -63.91 7.02
CA GLY A 33 -34.05 -63.99 8.09
C GLY A 33 -34.01 -62.92 9.22
N THR A 34 -35.02 -62.10 9.58
CA THR A 34 -36.36 -61.67 9.09
C THR A 34 -37.01 -60.85 10.23
N THR A 35 -37.95 -59.93 9.92
CA THR A 35 -38.89 -59.22 10.85
C THR A 35 -38.27 -58.25 11.89
N ASP A 36 -38.92 -57.18 12.36
CA ASP A 36 -40.33 -56.74 12.27
C ASP A 36 -40.47 -55.19 12.13
N THR A 37 -41.72 -54.74 12.06
CA THR A 37 -42.25 -53.43 11.63
C THR A 37 -42.37 -52.36 12.73
N THR A 38 -42.35 -51.07 12.35
CA THR A 38 -43.44 -50.11 12.63
C THR A 38 -43.23 -48.76 11.94
N THR A 39 -44.23 -48.43 11.12
CA THR A 39 -44.62 -47.11 10.60
C THR A 39 -44.98 -46.11 11.70
N ASP A 40 -44.74 -44.81 11.47
CA ASP A 40 -45.88 -43.88 11.39
C ASP A 40 -45.60 -42.70 10.44
N THR A 41 -46.68 -42.07 9.96
CA THR A 41 -46.68 -40.99 8.97
C THR A 41 -47.66 -39.90 9.38
N SER A 42 -47.32 -38.63 9.24
CA SER A 42 -48.35 -37.64 8.89
C SER A 42 -47.77 -36.38 8.23
N SER A 43 -48.38 -36.02 7.11
CA SER A 43 -48.28 -34.72 6.45
C SER A 43 -49.37 -33.79 6.98
N THR A 44 -49.19 -32.47 6.84
CA THR A 44 -50.34 -31.58 6.58
C THR A 44 -49.91 -30.30 5.88
N THR A 45 -50.53 -30.03 4.74
CA THR A 45 -50.51 -28.75 4.03
C THR A 45 -51.72 -27.91 4.46
N SER A 46 -51.61 -26.58 4.41
CA SER A 46 -52.71 -25.73 3.94
C SER A 46 -52.20 -24.36 3.48
N SER A 47 -52.63 -23.96 2.29
CA SER A 47 -52.67 -22.59 1.80
C SER A 47 -53.80 -21.79 2.47
N ASP A 48 -53.76 -20.46 2.43
CA ASP A 48 -54.79 -19.72 1.66
C ASP A 48 -54.44 -18.25 1.37
N THR A 49 -54.94 -17.79 0.21
CA THR A 49 -55.01 -16.38 -0.23
C THR A 49 -56.28 -15.71 0.38
N THR A 50 -56.68 -14.44 0.23
CA THR A 50 -56.43 -13.37 -0.77
C THR A 50 -56.95 -11.99 -0.25
N THR A 51 -56.70 -10.92 -1.04
CA THR A 51 -57.54 -9.71 -1.27
C THR A 51 -57.46 -8.42 -0.44
N THR A 52 -57.65 -7.34 -1.19
CA THR A 52 -57.47 -5.89 -0.95
C THR A 52 -58.70 -5.16 -0.38
N THR A 53 -58.48 -3.98 0.21
CA THR A 53 -59.27 -2.73 0.04
C THR A 53 -58.50 -1.57 0.71
N GLY A 54 -58.67 -0.33 0.24
CA GLY A 54 -58.15 0.88 0.91
C GLY A 54 -59.18 2.00 0.93
N ASP A 55 -58.91 3.09 1.66
CA ASP A 55 -59.36 4.47 1.34
C ASP A 55 -58.58 5.52 2.16
N THR A 56 -58.68 6.76 1.69
CA THR A 56 -58.06 8.04 2.07
C THR A 56 -58.44 8.64 3.44
N THR A 57 -57.61 9.58 3.91
CA THR A 57 -58.08 10.84 4.54
C THR A 57 -57.11 12.00 4.25
N THR A 58 -57.57 13.24 4.45
CA THR A 58 -57.02 14.46 3.84
C THR A 58 -56.65 15.52 4.89
N THR A 59 -55.64 16.38 4.65
CA THR A 59 -55.68 17.77 5.15
C THR A 59 -54.82 18.76 4.35
N THR A 60 -55.45 19.91 4.06
CA THR A 60 -54.96 21.25 3.64
C THR A 60 -53.68 21.74 4.33
N SER A 61 -52.84 22.67 3.81
CA SER A 61 -52.88 23.63 2.68
C SER A 61 -51.41 24.10 2.37
N SER A 62 -51.02 25.10 1.54
CA SER A 62 -51.67 26.32 0.99
C SER A 62 -50.97 26.89 -0.27
N THR A 63 -51.60 27.89 -0.90
CA THR A 63 -51.21 28.58 -2.16
C THR A 63 -50.33 29.83 -1.98
N SER A 64 -49.48 30.15 -2.96
CA SER A 64 -49.58 31.42 -3.74
C SER A 64 -48.71 31.44 -5.00
N GLU A 65 -49.28 31.80 -6.15
CA GLU A 65 -48.55 32.27 -7.33
C GLU A 65 -48.10 33.73 -7.15
N THR A 66 -47.06 34.21 -7.84
CA THR A 66 -47.17 35.47 -8.60
C THR A 66 -46.15 35.61 -9.74
N THR A 67 -46.66 36.03 -10.88
CA THR A 67 -46.06 36.30 -12.20
C THR A 67 -45.02 37.44 -12.28
N SER A 68 -43.95 37.26 -13.09
CA SER A 68 -43.49 38.08 -14.26
C SER A 68 -43.34 39.63 -14.14
N PRO A 69 -42.75 40.40 -15.11
CA PRO A 69 -42.23 40.01 -16.44
C PRO A 69 -40.88 40.62 -16.89
N THR A 70 -40.44 40.17 -18.07
CA THR A 70 -39.36 40.69 -18.93
C THR A 70 -39.55 42.15 -19.39
N THR A 71 -38.45 42.89 -19.64
CA THR A 71 -38.46 44.00 -20.61
C THR A 71 -37.16 44.12 -21.39
N THR A 72 -37.26 44.17 -22.72
CA THR A 72 -36.16 44.37 -23.67
C THR A 72 -36.10 45.85 -24.09
N THR A 73 -34.92 46.44 -24.31
CA THR A 73 -34.78 47.64 -25.18
C THR A 73 -33.39 47.69 -25.82
N THR A 74 -33.26 48.45 -26.91
CA THR A 74 -32.30 48.17 -28.01
C THR A 74 -31.46 49.39 -28.39
N THR A 75 -30.40 49.15 -29.18
CA THR A 75 -29.64 50.06 -30.07
C THR A 75 -28.47 50.90 -29.51
N GLY A 76 -27.33 50.87 -30.23
CA GLY A 76 -26.11 51.62 -29.93
C GLY A 76 -24.89 51.20 -30.78
N GLU A 77 -24.99 51.22 -32.11
CA GLU A 77 -23.92 50.84 -33.06
C GLU A 77 -22.84 51.93 -33.21
N THR A 78 -21.53 51.57 -33.25
CA THR A 78 -20.50 52.07 -34.23
C THR A 78 -19.16 51.31 -34.10
N THR A 79 -18.98 50.32 -34.97
CA THR A 79 -17.75 49.98 -35.75
C THR A 79 -16.33 50.25 -35.19
N THR A 80 -15.52 49.19 -34.98
CA THR A 80 -14.24 49.03 -35.71
C THR A 80 -13.83 47.56 -35.89
N THR A 81 -13.19 47.28 -37.03
CA THR A 81 -12.80 45.98 -37.61
C THR A 81 -11.91 45.08 -36.75
N SER A 82 -12.19 43.77 -36.74
CA SER A 82 -11.15 42.73 -36.71
C SER A 82 -11.57 41.51 -37.54
N THR A 83 -10.59 40.68 -37.93
CA THR A 83 -10.69 39.69 -39.01
C THR A 83 -11.28 38.36 -38.54
N THR A 84 -12.02 37.71 -39.44
CA THR A 84 -12.61 36.38 -39.24
C THR A 84 -11.56 35.28 -39.06
N THR A 85 -11.65 34.52 -37.97
CA THR A 85 -11.18 33.14 -37.88
C THR A 85 -12.40 32.28 -37.54
N THR A 86 -12.59 31.19 -38.28
CA THR A 86 -13.74 30.28 -38.11
C THR A 86 -13.57 29.41 -36.87
N THR A 87 -14.42 29.61 -35.88
CA THR A 87 -14.72 28.63 -34.83
C THR A 87 -15.63 27.55 -35.40
N THR A 88 -15.10 26.36 -35.62
CA THR A 88 -15.89 25.14 -35.41
C THR A 88 -16.10 25.03 -33.91
N GLY A 89 -17.34 25.22 -33.46
CA GLY A 89 -17.68 24.92 -32.07
C GLY A 89 -17.77 23.42 -31.94
N ASP A 90 -16.91 22.85 -31.12
CA ASP A 90 -17.22 21.57 -30.51
C ASP A 90 -18.32 21.80 -29.48
N THR A 91 -19.26 20.88 -29.38
CA THR A 91 -20.30 20.91 -28.36
C THR A 91 -20.31 19.56 -27.72
N ASP A 92 -19.47 19.44 -26.71
CA ASP A 92 -19.54 18.34 -25.77
C ASP A 92 -20.95 18.30 -25.19
N THR A 93 -21.64 17.22 -25.48
CA THR A 93 -22.94 16.90 -24.89
C THR A 93 -22.91 15.42 -24.59
N ASP A 94 -22.72 15.09 -23.31
CA ASP A 94 -23.01 13.77 -22.78
C ASP A 94 -24.42 13.35 -23.20
N THR A 95 -24.48 12.52 -24.25
CA THR A 95 -25.67 11.76 -24.58
C THR A 95 -25.52 10.37 -24.03
N ASP A 96 -25.88 10.27 -22.74
CA ASP A 96 -26.28 9.06 -22.01
C ASP A 96 -26.61 7.88 -22.94
N GLY A 97 -25.65 6.95 -22.98
CA GLY A 97 -25.57 5.82 -23.89
C GLY A 97 -25.92 4.48 -23.26
N THR A 98 -26.63 4.44 -22.13
CA THR A 98 -27.13 3.20 -21.50
C THR A 98 -26.05 2.14 -21.21
N THR A 99 -25.00 2.49 -20.48
CA THR A 99 -24.18 1.53 -19.72
C THR A 99 -24.57 1.61 -18.24
N THR A 100 -24.76 0.46 -17.60
CA THR A 100 -25.09 0.36 -16.17
C THR A 100 -23.82 0.34 -15.33
N GLY A 101 -23.14 1.48 -15.24
CA GLY A 101 -22.10 1.76 -14.25
C GLY A 101 -22.57 2.88 -13.31
N GLY A 102 -22.29 2.76 -12.01
CA GLY A 102 -22.68 3.75 -11.01
C GLY A 102 -21.89 5.06 -11.16
N GLY A 103 -22.42 6.01 -11.94
CA GLY A 103 -21.81 7.33 -12.10
C GLY A 103 -21.67 8.06 -10.76
N MET A 104 -20.42 8.23 -10.31
CA MET A 104 -20.07 9.07 -9.16
C MET A 104 -20.64 10.47 -9.35
N GLY A 105 -21.26 11.02 -8.31
CA GLY A 105 -21.99 12.27 -8.41
C GLY A 105 -21.09 13.50 -8.26
N ASP A 106 -21.02 14.35 -9.27
CA ASP A 106 -20.46 15.69 -9.13
C ASP A 106 -21.28 16.53 -8.12
N VAL A 107 -20.64 16.92 -7.02
CA VAL A 107 -21.23 17.73 -5.95
C VAL A 107 -20.64 19.14 -5.98
N ASP A 108 -21.44 20.14 -6.34
CA ASP A 108 -21.12 21.55 -6.06
C ASP A 108 -21.43 21.87 -4.58
N CYS A 109 -20.38 22.08 -3.79
CA CYS A 109 -20.48 22.44 -2.38
C CYS A 109 -21.01 23.86 -2.13
N GLY A 110 -21.11 24.69 -3.17
CA GLY A 110 -21.56 26.08 -3.09
C GLY A 110 -20.59 26.95 -2.29
N GLY A 111 -21.11 27.95 -1.58
CA GLY A 111 -20.31 28.92 -0.82
C GLY A 111 -19.83 30.12 -1.65
N GLU A 112 -18.87 30.88 -1.13
CA GLU A 112 -18.16 31.89 -1.94
C GLU A 112 -17.07 31.19 -2.75
N ALA A 113 -17.01 31.48 -4.06
CA ALA A 113 -16.00 30.93 -4.94
C ALA A 113 -14.59 31.36 -4.49
N LEU A 114 -13.69 30.39 -4.40
CA LEU A 114 -12.28 30.64 -4.11
C LEU A 114 -11.67 31.54 -5.19
N MET A 115 -10.74 32.41 -4.80
CA MET A 115 -10.00 33.26 -5.74
C MET A 115 -8.64 32.63 -6.02
N PRO A 116 -8.22 32.47 -7.29
CA PRO A 116 -6.85 32.06 -7.60
C PRO A 116 -5.84 33.08 -7.04
N PRO A 117 -4.72 32.63 -6.45
CA PRO A 117 -3.68 33.53 -5.94
C PRO A 117 -2.96 34.29 -7.08
N GLU A 118 -2.17 35.31 -6.72
CA GLU A 118 -1.38 36.07 -7.73
C GLU A 118 -0.23 35.26 -8.33
N GLU A 119 0.31 34.28 -7.60
CA GLU A 119 1.42 33.40 -7.99
C GLU A 119 1.24 32.01 -7.33
N GLY A 120 1.45 30.93 -8.09
CA GLY A 120 1.22 29.53 -7.65
C GLY A 120 -0.22 29.06 -7.84
N LEU A 121 -0.50 27.81 -7.44
CA LEU A 121 -1.83 27.19 -7.52
C LEU A 121 -2.65 27.39 -6.23
N CYS A 122 -1.97 27.47 -5.08
CA CYS A 122 -2.58 27.51 -3.76
C CYS A 122 -1.97 28.60 -2.85
N GLU A 123 -2.76 29.17 -1.95
CA GLU A 123 -2.30 30.10 -0.91
C GLU A 123 -2.84 29.79 0.49
N VAL A 124 -2.13 30.22 1.54
CA VAL A 124 -2.65 30.18 2.93
C VAL A 124 -3.61 31.35 3.14
N ALA A 125 -4.90 31.08 2.96
CA ALA A 125 -5.97 32.08 3.11
C ALA A 125 -6.21 32.47 4.58
N ILE A 126 -6.10 31.51 5.51
CA ILE A 126 -6.19 31.74 6.96
C ILE A 126 -5.10 30.94 7.67
N PRO A 127 -4.09 31.58 8.30
CA PRO A 127 -3.08 30.85 9.06
C PRO A 127 -3.66 30.37 10.40
N GLY A 128 -3.53 29.07 10.67
CA GLY A 128 -3.90 28.41 11.92
C GLY A 128 -2.67 28.05 12.77
N THR A 129 -2.86 27.10 13.68
CA THR A 129 -1.79 26.51 14.51
C THR A 129 -1.76 25.00 14.54
N GLU A 130 -2.86 24.31 14.22
CA GLU A 130 -2.96 22.84 14.29
C GLU A 130 -3.78 22.30 13.10
N GLY A 131 -3.14 21.55 12.19
CA GLY A 131 -3.80 20.96 11.02
C GLY A 131 -3.97 21.90 9.81
N LEU A 132 -4.41 21.31 8.69
CA LEU A 132 -4.62 21.97 7.40
C LEU A 132 -6.04 21.71 6.89
N LEU A 133 -6.77 22.74 6.49
CA LEU A 133 -8.03 22.63 5.75
C LEU A 133 -7.76 23.02 4.29
N LEU A 134 -7.57 22.01 3.43
CA LEU A 134 -7.38 22.18 2.00
C LEU A 134 -8.73 22.42 1.32
N ARG A 135 -8.82 23.37 0.40
CA ARG A 135 -10.07 23.73 -0.31
C ARG A 135 -9.83 23.88 -1.81
N GLY A 136 -10.65 23.22 -2.64
CA GLY A 136 -10.48 23.15 -4.09
C GLY A 136 -11.51 22.24 -4.74
N THR A 137 -11.19 21.63 -5.87
CA THR A 137 -11.93 20.46 -6.38
C THR A 137 -11.35 19.21 -5.75
N VAL A 138 -12.16 18.40 -5.04
CA VAL A 138 -11.67 17.20 -4.34
C VAL A 138 -12.15 15.95 -5.06
N LEU A 139 -11.22 15.03 -5.35
CA LEU A 139 -11.52 13.70 -5.87
C LEU A 139 -11.65 12.71 -4.69
N ALA A 140 -12.87 12.46 -4.27
CA ALA A 140 -13.19 11.56 -3.16
C ALA A 140 -13.66 10.19 -3.69
N PRO A 141 -13.68 9.12 -2.86
CA PRO A 141 -14.10 7.78 -3.29
C PRO A 141 -15.56 7.70 -3.78
N ASP A 142 -16.42 8.61 -3.33
CA ASP A 142 -17.84 8.73 -3.68
C ASP A 142 -18.11 9.72 -4.83
N GLY A 143 -17.11 10.52 -5.22
CA GLY A 143 -17.16 11.38 -6.40
C GLY A 143 -16.41 12.70 -6.28
N VAL A 144 -16.75 13.65 -7.15
CA VAL A 144 -16.06 14.93 -7.28
C VAL A 144 -16.76 16.02 -6.49
N TYR A 145 -16.08 16.61 -5.52
CA TYR A 145 -16.58 17.75 -4.74
C TYR A 145 -15.97 19.07 -5.27
N THR A 146 -16.73 19.81 -6.06
CA THR A 146 -16.35 21.17 -6.50
C THR A 146 -16.52 22.16 -5.34
N ASN A 147 -15.46 22.95 -5.07
CA ASN A 147 -15.32 23.72 -3.82
C ASN A 147 -15.40 22.84 -2.54
N GLY A 148 -14.99 21.58 -2.68
CA GLY A 148 -14.84 20.61 -1.61
C GLY A 148 -13.69 20.95 -0.67
N GLN A 149 -13.65 20.22 0.43
CA GLN A 149 -12.72 20.45 1.53
C GLN A 149 -12.12 19.12 2.00
N VAL A 150 -10.85 19.16 2.41
CA VAL A 150 -10.15 18.06 3.08
C VAL A 150 -9.50 18.62 4.34
N LEU A 151 -9.85 18.07 5.50
CA LEU A 151 -9.22 18.42 6.77
C LEU A 151 -8.16 17.38 7.13
N VAL A 152 -6.93 17.83 7.33
CA VAL A 152 -5.78 17.04 7.78
C VAL A 152 -5.44 17.42 9.22
N VAL A 153 -5.35 16.44 10.11
CA VAL A 153 -5.03 16.62 11.53
C VAL A 153 -3.96 15.60 11.91
N GLY A 154 -2.80 16.09 12.37
CA GLY A 154 -1.62 15.24 12.51
C GLY A 154 -1.21 14.67 11.15
N GLU A 155 -1.03 13.36 11.08
CA GLU A 155 -0.70 12.64 9.83
C GLU A 155 -1.93 12.11 9.08
N LYS A 156 -3.14 12.25 9.64
CA LYS A 156 -4.38 11.63 9.14
C LYS A 156 -5.35 12.64 8.51
N ILE A 157 -6.18 12.15 7.61
CA ILE A 157 -7.38 12.83 7.11
C ILE A 157 -8.48 12.71 8.19
N ALA A 158 -9.04 13.83 8.63
CA ALA A 158 -10.11 13.89 9.62
C ALA A 158 -11.50 14.06 8.98
N CYS A 159 -11.60 14.74 7.83
CA CYS A 159 -12.85 14.95 7.11
C CYS A 159 -12.59 15.17 5.62
N VAL A 160 -13.53 14.72 4.78
CA VAL A 160 -13.61 14.99 3.33
C VAL A 160 -15.04 15.40 2.97
N GLY A 161 -15.20 16.31 2.02
CA GLY A 161 -16.49 16.75 1.48
C GLY A 161 -16.76 18.25 1.67
N CYS A 162 -18.03 18.66 1.66
CA CYS A 162 -18.37 20.10 1.56
C CYS A 162 -18.20 20.94 2.82
N ASN A 163 -18.24 20.35 4.02
CA ASN A 163 -18.42 21.10 5.28
C ASN A 163 -17.36 20.78 6.33
N CYS A 164 -16.14 20.39 5.94
CA CYS A 164 -15.08 20.05 6.91
C CYS A 164 -14.62 21.23 7.78
N ALA A 165 -14.90 22.48 7.38
CA ALA A 165 -14.76 23.67 8.22
C ALA A 165 -15.67 23.66 9.48
N ASP A 166 -16.75 22.86 9.50
CA ASP A 166 -17.63 22.70 10.66
C ASP A 166 -17.13 21.61 11.65
N ASP A 167 -16.09 20.84 11.30
CA ASP A 167 -15.49 19.86 12.22
C ASP A 167 -14.83 20.59 13.40
N PRO A 168 -15.03 20.15 14.66
CA PRO A 168 -14.40 20.77 15.83
C PRO A 168 -12.87 20.86 15.77
N GLN A 169 -12.21 19.96 15.05
CA GLN A 169 -10.76 19.92 14.86
C GLN A 169 -10.28 20.95 13.83
N ALA A 170 -11.16 21.47 12.96
CA ALA A 170 -10.84 22.54 12.02
C ALA A 170 -10.71 23.93 12.70
N ALA A 171 -11.04 24.05 13.99
CA ALA A 171 -11.15 25.32 14.70
C ALA A 171 -9.84 26.15 14.73
N ASP A 172 -8.70 25.48 14.83
CA ASP A 172 -7.35 26.07 14.79
C ASP A 172 -6.56 25.64 13.54
N ALA A 173 -7.24 25.07 12.53
CA ALA A 173 -6.65 24.61 11.28
C ALA A 173 -6.32 25.76 10.32
N SER A 174 -5.33 25.50 9.47
CA SER A 174 -4.82 26.47 8.50
C SER A 174 -5.48 26.28 7.15
N TRP A 175 -6.17 27.30 6.66
CA TRP A 175 -6.97 27.20 5.45
C TRP A 175 -6.08 27.44 4.24
N VAL A 176 -6.02 26.46 3.35
CA VAL A 176 -5.24 26.48 2.11
C VAL A 176 -6.21 26.47 0.94
N ASP A 177 -6.23 27.57 0.20
CA ASP A 177 -7.15 27.78 -0.90
C ASP A 177 -6.45 27.49 -2.23
N CYS A 178 -6.94 26.48 -2.94
CA CYS A 178 -6.47 26.05 -4.24
C CYS A 178 -7.60 26.21 -5.25
N ALA A 179 -7.89 27.44 -5.67
CA ALA A 179 -9.12 27.75 -6.41
C ALA A 179 -9.29 27.02 -7.76
N ASN A 180 -8.16 26.70 -8.42
CA ASN A 180 -8.11 25.87 -9.61
C ASN A 180 -7.46 24.50 -9.34
N GLY A 181 -7.23 24.14 -8.08
CA GLY A 181 -6.50 22.93 -7.71
C GLY A 181 -7.41 21.72 -7.58
N VAL A 182 -7.01 20.62 -8.22
CA VAL A 182 -7.60 19.29 -8.04
C VAL A 182 -6.82 18.57 -6.95
N ILE A 183 -7.49 18.33 -5.82
CA ILE A 183 -7.00 17.63 -4.63
C ILE A 183 -7.31 16.15 -4.79
N SER A 184 -6.27 15.33 -4.85
CA SER A 184 -6.31 13.89 -5.08
C SER A 184 -5.58 13.15 -3.94
N PRO A 185 -5.84 11.85 -3.71
CA PRO A 185 -4.86 10.98 -3.08
C PRO A 185 -3.50 11.15 -3.78
N GLY A 186 -2.42 11.02 -3.03
CA GLY A 186 -1.07 10.90 -3.60
C GLY A 186 -1.01 9.69 -4.54
N LEU A 187 -0.32 9.85 -5.67
CA LEU A 187 -0.20 8.75 -6.63
C LEU A 187 0.67 7.62 -6.04
N ILE A 188 0.38 6.39 -6.45
CA ILE A 188 1.09 5.19 -6.01
C ILE A 188 1.68 4.50 -7.24
N ASN A 189 2.99 4.27 -7.23
CA ASN A 189 3.66 3.48 -8.25
C ASN A 189 3.79 2.04 -7.78
N THR A 190 2.98 1.12 -8.31
CA THR A 190 2.94 -0.26 -7.81
C THR A 190 4.16 -1.10 -8.20
N HIS A 191 5.03 -0.62 -9.10
CA HIS A 191 6.18 -1.39 -9.55
C HIS A 191 7.26 -0.49 -10.17
N ASP A 192 8.47 -0.51 -9.60
CA ASP A 192 9.71 -0.06 -10.25
C ASP A 192 10.92 -0.93 -9.83
N HIS A 193 12.07 -0.72 -10.46
CA HIS A 193 13.36 -1.31 -10.17
C HIS A 193 14.42 -0.22 -9.92
N LEU A 194 14.26 0.54 -8.83
CA LEU A 194 15.14 1.66 -8.44
C LEU A 194 16.63 1.29 -8.30
N GLY A 195 16.94 0.02 -8.05
CA GLY A 195 18.31 -0.53 -8.10
C GLY A 195 19.02 -0.37 -9.47
N PHE A 196 18.27 0.01 -10.51
CA PHE A 196 18.68 0.30 -11.88
C PHE A 196 18.42 1.77 -12.30
N ALA A 197 18.11 2.68 -11.37
CA ALA A 197 17.89 4.12 -11.63
C ALA A 197 19.11 4.88 -12.21
N ASN A 198 20.26 4.20 -12.36
CA ASN A 198 21.48 4.66 -13.01
C ASN A 198 21.54 4.36 -14.53
N ASN A 199 20.46 3.84 -15.12
CA ASN A 199 20.31 3.65 -16.56
C ASN A 199 19.69 4.87 -17.26
N VAL A 200 19.70 4.85 -18.58
CA VAL A 200 19.03 5.84 -19.44
C VAL A 200 17.92 5.13 -20.24
N PRO A 201 16.84 5.85 -20.61
CA PRO A 201 15.84 5.34 -21.54
C PRO A 201 16.42 4.86 -22.87
N ILE A 202 15.72 3.95 -23.54
CA ILE A 202 16.12 3.41 -24.86
C ILE A 202 15.38 4.02 -26.05
N GLY A 203 14.45 4.97 -25.83
CA GLY A 203 13.55 5.47 -26.86
C GLY A 203 12.78 4.33 -27.52
N GLN A 204 12.88 4.22 -28.84
CA GLN A 204 12.27 3.12 -29.60
C GLN A 204 12.90 1.73 -29.35
N GLY A 205 14.04 1.65 -28.66
CA GLY A 205 14.78 0.41 -28.47
C GLY A 205 15.49 -0.10 -29.73
N PRO A 206 16.29 -1.17 -29.62
CA PRO A 206 17.01 -1.77 -30.75
C PRO A 206 16.26 -2.91 -31.44
N ASP A 207 15.16 -3.40 -30.86
CA ASP A 207 14.56 -4.71 -31.12
C ASP A 207 13.11 -4.74 -30.60
N ARG A 208 12.37 -5.80 -30.93
CA ARG A 208 11.14 -6.23 -30.25
C ARG A 208 11.31 -7.68 -29.85
N TYR A 209 10.87 -8.03 -28.65
CA TYR A 209 11.16 -9.30 -28.01
C TYR A 209 9.90 -10.17 -27.89
N GLU A 210 10.11 -11.45 -27.66
CA GLU A 210 9.06 -12.47 -27.50
C GLU A 210 8.93 -12.90 -26.02
N HIS A 211 9.99 -12.76 -25.24
CA HIS A 211 10.07 -13.13 -23.82
C HIS A 211 11.10 -12.26 -23.09
N ARG A 212 10.85 -11.96 -21.80
CA ARG A 212 11.78 -11.24 -20.92
C ARG A 212 13.25 -11.66 -20.93
N HIS A 213 13.54 -12.93 -21.21
CA HIS A 213 14.93 -13.40 -21.25
C HIS A 213 15.66 -13.08 -22.56
N ASP A 214 14.95 -12.71 -23.62
CA ASP A 214 15.54 -12.36 -24.91
C ASP A 214 16.30 -11.05 -24.81
N TRP A 215 15.67 -9.99 -24.26
CA TRP A 215 16.36 -8.74 -23.96
C TRP A 215 17.39 -8.89 -22.83
N ARG A 216 17.09 -9.69 -21.79
CA ARG A 216 17.93 -9.76 -20.58
C ARG A 216 19.17 -10.64 -20.72
N LYS A 217 19.13 -11.64 -21.60
CA LYS A 217 20.24 -12.60 -21.85
C LYS A 217 20.78 -12.59 -23.28
N GLY A 218 20.05 -12.06 -24.27
CA GLY A 218 20.36 -12.20 -25.70
C GLY A 218 19.98 -13.59 -26.21
N GLN A 219 18.74 -13.99 -25.93
CA GLN A 219 18.15 -15.26 -26.37
C GLN A 219 17.32 -15.10 -27.64
N ASN A 220 16.86 -16.23 -28.20
CA ASN A 220 16.07 -16.39 -29.42
C ASN A 220 16.61 -15.76 -30.73
N GLY A 221 17.70 -15.01 -30.67
CA GLY A 221 18.31 -14.29 -31.81
C GLY A 221 18.50 -12.79 -31.56
N HIS A 222 17.89 -12.28 -30.49
CA HIS A 222 17.71 -10.85 -30.22
C HIS A 222 18.93 -10.19 -29.57
N VAL A 223 18.94 -8.87 -29.66
CA VAL A 223 20.00 -8.04 -29.07
C VAL A 223 19.79 -7.94 -27.56
N LYS A 224 20.75 -8.42 -26.78
CA LYS A 224 20.76 -8.21 -25.34
C LYS A 224 20.84 -6.71 -25.00
N LEU A 225 19.92 -6.19 -24.19
CA LEU A 225 20.02 -4.86 -23.58
C LEU A 225 21.19 -4.78 -22.59
N THR A 226 21.91 -3.66 -22.62
CA THR A 226 23.07 -3.43 -21.75
C THR A 226 22.67 -2.58 -20.55
N THR A 227 22.19 -3.27 -19.51
CA THR A 227 21.75 -2.67 -18.25
C THR A 227 22.92 -2.51 -17.26
N MET A 228 22.91 -1.44 -16.48
CA MET A 228 23.78 -1.24 -15.32
C MET A 228 22.95 -1.43 -14.05
N GLY A 229 23.23 -2.48 -13.27
CA GLY A 229 22.66 -2.59 -11.92
C GLY A 229 23.44 -1.75 -10.90
N SER A 230 23.04 -1.85 -9.64
CA SER A 230 23.73 -1.21 -8.50
C SER A 230 23.81 0.31 -8.64
N ALA A 231 22.67 0.95 -8.94
CA ALA A 231 22.47 2.38 -8.71
C ALA A 231 22.92 2.73 -7.29
N ASN A 232 23.70 3.81 -7.15
CA ASN A 232 24.13 4.25 -5.82
C ASN A 232 22.99 4.99 -5.11
N LYS A 233 23.10 5.16 -3.79
CA LYS A 233 22.08 5.81 -2.94
C LYS A 233 21.50 7.10 -3.57
N ARG A 234 22.33 8.00 -4.12
CA ARG A 234 21.87 9.27 -4.73
C ARG A 234 21.12 9.11 -6.05
N GLN A 235 21.36 8.01 -6.76
CA GLN A 235 20.70 7.70 -8.03
C GLN A 235 19.33 7.05 -7.78
N ILE A 236 19.18 6.29 -6.69
CA ILE A 236 17.90 5.81 -6.18
C ILE A 236 17.05 6.99 -5.69
N GLU A 237 17.60 7.84 -4.82
CA GLU A 237 16.94 9.07 -4.35
C GLU A 237 16.54 9.99 -5.51
N ALA A 238 17.28 9.97 -6.62
CA ALA A 238 16.91 10.70 -7.83
C ALA A 238 15.73 10.07 -8.60
N GLY A 239 15.54 8.75 -8.55
CA GLY A 239 14.36 8.07 -9.10
C GLY A 239 13.11 8.38 -8.29
N GLU A 240 13.19 8.16 -6.97
CA GLU A 240 12.16 8.51 -5.99
C GLU A 240 11.73 9.99 -6.09
N LEU A 241 12.69 10.89 -6.28
CA LEU A 241 12.41 12.31 -6.47
C LEU A 241 11.63 12.58 -7.77
N ARG A 242 11.80 11.82 -8.86
CA ARG A 242 10.96 11.97 -10.07
C ARG A 242 9.51 11.58 -9.78
N PHE A 243 9.29 10.54 -8.98
CA PHE A 243 7.96 10.10 -8.58
C PHE A 243 7.29 11.15 -7.70
N LEU A 244 8.00 11.67 -6.69
CA LEU A 244 7.53 12.78 -5.85
C LEU A 244 7.20 14.05 -6.66
N LEU A 245 8.04 14.40 -7.62
CA LEU A 245 7.82 15.53 -8.55
C LEU A 245 6.56 15.35 -9.41
N GLY A 246 6.15 14.10 -9.67
CA GLY A 246 4.90 13.75 -10.35
C GLY A 246 3.69 13.60 -9.43
N GLY A 247 3.80 13.90 -8.13
CA GLY A 247 2.69 13.77 -7.18
C GLY A 247 2.56 12.40 -6.49
N ALA A 248 3.53 11.50 -6.65
CA ALA A 248 3.49 10.20 -5.97
C ALA A 248 4.00 10.29 -4.52
N THR A 249 3.32 9.57 -3.62
CA THR A 249 3.66 9.50 -2.18
C THR A 249 4.13 8.12 -1.74
N SER A 250 3.88 7.08 -2.53
CA SER A 250 4.34 5.70 -2.31
C SER A 250 4.81 5.04 -3.61
N THR A 251 5.75 4.11 -3.51
CA THR A 251 6.33 3.36 -4.64
C THR A 251 6.76 1.96 -4.20
N ILE A 252 6.78 1.02 -5.14
CA ILE A 252 7.59 -0.20 -5.07
C ILE A 252 8.92 0.06 -5.80
N GLY A 253 10.03 -0.50 -5.30
CA GLY A 253 11.38 -0.16 -5.75
C GLY A 253 12.25 -1.35 -6.16
N GLY A 254 11.78 -2.58 -5.97
CA GLY A 254 12.54 -3.81 -6.18
C GLY A 254 13.58 -4.04 -5.07
N GLY A 255 13.22 -3.78 -3.81
CA GLY A 255 14.07 -3.94 -2.63
C GLY A 255 15.27 -2.98 -2.61
N ALA A 256 15.10 -1.78 -3.18
CA ALA A 256 16.20 -0.86 -3.45
C ALA A 256 16.00 0.58 -2.94
N GLY A 257 14.83 0.93 -2.40
CA GLY A 257 14.46 2.30 -2.03
C GLY A 257 15.25 2.94 -0.90
N ARG A 258 14.83 4.13 -0.50
CA ARG A 258 15.38 4.93 0.60
C ARG A 258 14.26 5.62 1.39
N PRO A 259 14.46 5.83 2.69
CA PRO A 259 13.52 6.60 3.48
C PRO A 259 13.67 8.09 3.18
N GLY A 260 12.54 8.79 3.10
CA GLY A 260 12.43 10.24 3.16
C GLY A 260 11.61 10.89 2.04
N LEU A 261 11.47 10.25 0.87
CA LEU A 261 10.75 10.84 -0.28
C LEU A 261 9.37 10.14 -0.44
N PRO A 262 8.95 9.48 -1.55
CA PRO A 262 7.86 8.52 -1.45
C PRO A 262 8.21 7.39 -0.47
N ARG A 263 7.22 6.77 0.14
CA ARG A 263 7.40 5.51 0.89
C ARG A 263 7.80 4.39 -0.06
N ASN A 264 8.73 3.52 0.34
CA ASN A 264 9.08 2.31 -0.39
C ASN A 264 8.44 1.09 0.30
N LEU A 265 7.30 0.63 -0.21
CA LEU A 265 6.44 -0.34 0.51
C LEU A 265 7.00 -1.77 0.51
N ASP A 266 8.02 -2.04 -0.31
CA ASP A 266 8.80 -3.27 -0.39
C ASP A 266 10.14 -3.23 0.40
N ASP A 267 10.40 -2.20 1.22
CA ASP A 267 11.44 -2.26 2.25
C ASP A 267 10.84 -2.19 3.68
N VAL A 268 11.38 -3.00 4.60
CA VAL A 268 10.91 -3.06 5.98
C VAL A 268 11.07 -1.73 6.71
N ASN A 269 12.09 -0.93 6.36
CA ASN A 269 12.49 0.31 7.05
C ASN A 269 11.85 1.58 6.46
N ASP A 270 11.45 1.54 5.19
CA ASP A 270 11.16 2.73 4.39
C ASP A 270 9.65 2.88 4.12
N LYS A 271 8.82 2.62 5.14
CA LYS A 271 7.35 2.81 5.13
C LYS A 271 6.87 4.05 5.91
N GLU A 272 7.77 4.79 6.56
CA GLU A 272 7.51 6.05 7.28
C GLU A 272 6.12 6.17 7.93
N GLY A 273 5.91 5.37 8.99
CA GLY A 273 4.69 5.38 9.80
C GLY A 273 3.51 4.57 9.24
N LEU A 274 3.57 4.11 7.99
CA LEU A 274 2.54 3.26 7.41
C LEU A 274 2.69 1.81 7.91
N ALA A 275 1.75 1.38 8.76
CA ALA A 275 1.79 0.10 9.47
C ALA A 275 1.13 -1.05 8.68
N ILE A 276 1.54 -1.23 7.42
CA ILE A 276 1.20 -2.40 6.60
C ILE A 276 2.31 -3.46 6.67
N GLN A 277 2.01 -4.71 6.29
CA GLN A 277 3.07 -5.67 5.99
C GLN A 277 3.91 -5.19 4.80
N THR A 278 5.19 -5.59 4.76
CA THR A 278 6.07 -5.20 3.65
C THR A 278 5.71 -6.02 2.42
N VAL A 279 5.50 -5.34 1.30
CA VAL A 279 5.14 -5.94 0.01
C VAL A 279 6.30 -6.81 -0.48
N ASP A 280 6.05 -8.07 -0.82
CA ASP A 280 7.06 -8.94 -1.40
C ASP A 280 7.06 -8.81 -2.94
N SER A 281 8.24 -8.67 -3.55
CA SER A 281 8.41 -8.42 -4.98
C SER A 281 9.32 -9.47 -5.63
N ASP A 282 8.76 -10.26 -6.54
CA ASP A 282 9.43 -11.45 -7.08
C ASP A 282 9.50 -11.42 -8.61
N THR A 283 10.67 -11.06 -9.13
CA THR A 283 10.91 -11.06 -10.58
C THR A 283 11.04 -12.47 -11.17
N PHE A 284 11.27 -13.53 -10.37
CA PHE A 284 11.54 -14.89 -10.85
C PHE A 284 10.83 -15.98 -10.03
N PRO A 285 9.48 -15.98 -9.97
CA PRO A 285 8.70 -16.91 -9.15
C PRO A 285 8.93 -18.39 -9.48
N LEU A 286 9.45 -18.69 -10.68
CA LEU A 286 9.78 -20.05 -11.12
C LEU A 286 11.29 -20.38 -11.00
N ASP A 287 12.08 -19.57 -10.28
CA ASP A 287 13.55 -19.71 -10.13
C ASP A 287 14.27 -19.85 -11.51
N ASP A 288 13.76 -19.08 -12.48
CA ASP A 288 14.17 -19.00 -13.89
C ASP A 288 15.19 -17.88 -14.14
N ALA A 289 15.69 -17.22 -13.09
CA ALA A 289 16.68 -16.14 -13.14
C ALA A 289 17.96 -16.47 -13.97
N ASN A 290 18.21 -17.75 -14.22
CA ASN A 290 19.26 -18.25 -15.10
C ASN A 290 19.03 -17.93 -16.61
N GLY A 291 17.79 -17.63 -17.02
CA GLY A 291 17.36 -17.43 -18.40
C GLY A 291 16.69 -18.67 -19.00
N GLN A 292 15.74 -19.29 -18.30
CA GLN A 292 15.12 -20.54 -18.74
C GLN A 292 13.69 -20.32 -19.21
N GLN A 293 13.46 -20.54 -20.51
CA GLN A 293 12.15 -20.51 -21.14
C GLN A 293 11.65 -21.96 -21.31
N ILE A 294 10.38 -22.24 -20.99
CA ILE A 294 9.75 -23.56 -21.20
C ILE A 294 8.38 -23.36 -21.84
N GLU A 295 8.17 -23.87 -23.06
CA GLU A 295 6.92 -23.73 -23.80
C GLU A 295 5.77 -24.61 -23.29
N ASN A 296 6.07 -25.73 -22.62
CA ASN A 296 5.08 -26.77 -22.34
C ASN A 296 5.36 -27.50 -21.01
N GLY A 297 4.56 -27.20 -20.00
CA GLY A 297 4.60 -27.79 -18.67
C GLY A 297 5.73 -27.28 -17.78
N CYS A 298 5.68 -27.64 -16.49
CA CYS A 298 6.48 -27.00 -15.45
C CYS A 298 7.77 -27.75 -15.10
N MET A 299 8.11 -28.80 -15.86
CA MET A 299 9.27 -29.64 -15.57
C MET A 299 10.53 -29.11 -16.23
N GLY A 300 11.25 -28.27 -15.50
CA GLY A 300 12.58 -27.82 -15.89
C GLY A 300 13.04 -26.58 -15.14
N TYR A 301 12.09 -25.76 -14.69
CA TYR A 301 12.26 -24.58 -13.84
C TYR A 301 13.13 -24.84 -12.60
N GLY A 302 13.49 -23.78 -11.88
CA GLY A 302 14.52 -23.81 -10.86
C GLY A 302 14.22 -24.73 -9.67
N ALA A 303 15.19 -24.80 -8.76
CA ALA A 303 15.13 -25.74 -7.64
C ALA A 303 14.28 -25.22 -6.46
N ASN A 304 14.08 -23.91 -6.39
CA ASN A 304 13.33 -23.25 -5.31
C ASN A 304 12.35 -22.21 -5.90
N PRO A 305 11.35 -22.64 -6.70
CA PRO A 305 10.27 -21.74 -7.10
C PRO A 305 9.45 -21.33 -5.88
N THR A 306 8.88 -20.13 -5.91
CA THR A 306 7.99 -19.61 -4.88
C THR A 306 6.71 -20.47 -4.81
N THR A 307 6.22 -20.73 -3.61
CA THR A 307 5.09 -21.64 -3.38
C THR A 307 3.91 -20.96 -2.69
N ALA A 308 2.73 -21.59 -2.81
CA ALA A 308 1.52 -21.23 -2.07
C ALA A 308 1.69 -21.15 -0.54
N MET A 309 2.78 -21.71 0.01
CA MET A 309 3.12 -21.63 1.43
C MET A 309 3.98 -20.41 1.76
N ASP A 310 4.82 -19.96 0.83
CA ASP A 310 5.71 -18.82 1.04
C ASP A 310 4.90 -17.51 1.02
N ILE A 311 3.84 -17.45 0.20
CA ILE A 311 2.95 -16.29 0.10
C ILE A 311 1.72 -16.35 1.02
N ALA A 312 1.56 -17.42 1.82
CA ALA A 312 0.31 -17.70 2.53
C ALA A 312 -0.05 -16.67 3.61
N ASP A 313 0.99 -16.08 4.22
CA ASP A 313 0.90 -15.10 5.31
C ASP A 313 1.34 -13.70 4.81
N LEU A 314 1.13 -13.40 3.52
CA LEU A 314 1.42 -12.10 2.88
C LEU A 314 0.13 -11.33 2.52
N ASP A 315 0.08 -10.04 2.85
CA ASP A 315 -0.95 -9.09 2.41
C ASP A 315 -0.79 -8.74 0.92
N SER A 316 0.45 -8.70 0.41
CA SER A 316 0.77 -8.39 -0.99
C SER A 316 2.03 -9.10 -1.50
N TYR A 317 1.92 -9.69 -2.69
CA TYR A 317 2.99 -10.37 -3.42
C TYR A 317 2.95 -9.95 -4.90
N LEU A 318 4.07 -9.50 -5.46
CA LEU A 318 4.16 -8.94 -6.82
C LEU A 318 5.05 -9.80 -7.74
N PRO A 319 4.53 -10.89 -8.31
CA PRO A 319 5.28 -11.76 -9.20
C PRO A 319 5.27 -11.27 -10.65
N HIS A 320 6.41 -11.33 -11.34
CA HIS A 320 6.47 -11.14 -12.79
C HIS A 320 6.12 -12.45 -13.50
N ILE A 321 4.95 -12.51 -14.14
CA ILE A 321 4.40 -13.70 -14.80
C ILE A 321 3.88 -13.30 -16.18
N GLY A 322 4.24 -14.05 -17.23
CA GLY A 322 3.73 -13.81 -18.57
C GLY A 322 4.32 -12.56 -19.22
N GLU A 323 5.55 -12.19 -18.85
CA GLU A 323 6.29 -11.04 -19.40
C GLU A 323 6.89 -11.41 -20.78
N GLY A 324 6.04 -11.35 -21.80
CA GLY A 324 6.34 -11.67 -23.20
C GLY A 324 5.08 -11.91 -24.01
N ILE A 325 5.23 -12.34 -25.26
CA ILE A 325 4.10 -12.67 -26.17
C ILE A 325 4.13 -14.11 -26.68
N ASN A 326 5.12 -14.92 -26.26
CA ASN A 326 5.28 -16.29 -26.75
C ASN A 326 4.74 -17.38 -25.83
N GLN A 327 4.70 -18.60 -26.36
CA GLN A 327 4.20 -19.78 -25.67
C GLN A 327 4.95 -20.11 -24.36
N ALA A 328 6.21 -19.70 -24.21
CA ALA A 328 6.94 -19.89 -22.97
C ALA A 328 6.51 -18.89 -21.88
N ALA A 329 6.27 -17.62 -22.23
CA ALA A 329 5.66 -16.65 -21.32
C ALA A 329 4.24 -17.09 -20.89
N LYS A 330 3.40 -17.54 -21.84
CA LYS A 330 2.06 -18.12 -21.54
C LYS A 330 2.13 -19.34 -20.61
N ASN A 331 3.17 -20.16 -20.72
CA ASN A 331 3.39 -21.31 -19.85
C ASN A 331 3.93 -20.93 -18.45
N GLU A 332 4.39 -19.69 -18.22
CA GLU A 332 4.68 -19.21 -16.87
C GLU A 332 3.38 -19.15 -16.04
N PHE A 333 2.31 -18.55 -16.58
CA PHE A 333 1.00 -18.46 -15.90
C PHE A 333 0.48 -19.85 -15.50
N PHE A 334 0.40 -20.78 -16.46
CA PHE A 334 -0.02 -22.17 -16.22
C PHE A 334 0.78 -22.87 -15.11
N CYS A 335 2.06 -22.52 -14.94
CA CYS A 335 2.92 -23.10 -13.91
C CYS A 335 2.85 -22.38 -12.56
N THR A 336 2.36 -21.15 -12.55
CA THR A 336 2.06 -20.37 -11.34
C THR A 336 0.61 -20.50 -10.86
N SER A 337 -0.30 -21.10 -11.63
CA SER A 337 -1.69 -21.43 -11.19
C SER A 337 -1.90 -22.90 -10.84
N MET A 338 -0.83 -23.64 -10.49
CA MET A 338 -0.98 -25.08 -10.20
C MET A 338 -0.10 -25.67 -9.09
N GLY A 339 -0.75 -26.48 -8.25
CA GLY A 339 -0.11 -27.51 -7.42
C GLY A 339 0.53 -26.96 -6.16
N ASN A 340 1.85 -26.81 -6.16
CA ASN A 340 2.60 -26.23 -5.03
C ASN A 340 3.10 -24.82 -5.37
N THR A 341 3.37 -24.53 -6.65
CA THR A 341 3.75 -23.22 -7.19
C THR A 341 2.51 -22.39 -7.54
N ASP A 342 1.37 -22.75 -6.95
CA ASP A 342 0.08 -22.06 -7.09
C ASP A 342 0.14 -20.74 -6.31
N VAL A 343 0.49 -19.65 -7.00
CA VAL A 343 0.69 -18.31 -6.46
C VAL A 343 -0.25 -17.28 -7.08
N ILE A 344 -1.27 -17.73 -7.84
CA ILE A 344 -2.40 -16.88 -8.23
C ILE A 344 -3.40 -16.91 -7.07
N ALA A 345 -3.46 -15.82 -6.31
CA ALA A 345 -4.23 -15.71 -5.07
C ALA A 345 -4.61 -14.24 -4.78
N ALA A 346 -5.47 -14.01 -3.79
CA ALA A 346 -6.00 -12.68 -3.46
C ALA A 346 -4.93 -11.62 -3.13
N GLN A 347 -3.80 -12.04 -2.56
CA GLN A 347 -2.65 -11.19 -2.25
C GLN A 347 -1.74 -10.92 -3.47
N SER A 348 -1.95 -11.58 -4.61
CA SER A 348 -1.05 -11.52 -5.76
C SER A 348 -1.42 -10.38 -6.73
N GLY A 349 -0.46 -9.49 -6.99
CA GLY A 349 -0.52 -8.47 -8.06
C GLY A 349 0.41 -8.86 -9.21
N ILE A 350 -0.15 -9.47 -10.26
CA ILE A 350 0.62 -10.03 -11.38
C ILE A 350 1.21 -8.90 -12.23
N VAL A 351 2.54 -8.82 -12.29
CA VAL A 351 3.25 -7.79 -13.04
C VAL A 351 3.34 -8.15 -14.52
N HIS A 352 3.07 -7.17 -15.38
CA HIS A 352 3.00 -7.20 -16.84
C HIS A 352 1.83 -7.98 -17.44
N ALA A 353 1.63 -9.25 -17.08
CA ALA A 353 0.52 -10.11 -17.51
C ALA A 353 0.19 -10.07 -19.03
N ILE A 354 1.20 -10.07 -19.90
CA ILE A 354 1.03 -9.88 -21.36
C ILE A 354 0.53 -11.18 -22.04
N ALA A 355 1.13 -12.32 -21.67
CA ALA A 355 0.85 -13.61 -22.29
C ALA A 355 -0.32 -14.38 -21.62
N VAL A 356 -1.44 -13.71 -21.36
CA VAL A 356 -2.67 -14.33 -20.80
C VAL A 356 -3.81 -14.36 -21.82
N ASP A 357 -4.76 -15.29 -21.66
CA ASP A 357 -6.02 -15.35 -22.42
C ASP A 357 -7.22 -15.27 -21.46
N VAL A 358 -8.45 -15.28 -22.00
CA VAL A 358 -9.68 -15.22 -21.18
C VAL A 358 -9.72 -16.31 -20.10
N ALA A 359 -9.21 -17.51 -20.34
CA ALA A 359 -9.22 -18.57 -19.34
C ALA A 359 -8.30 -18.26 -18.15
N ASP A 360 -7.10 -17.71 -18.42
CA ASP A 360 -6.19 -17.22 -17.38
C ASP A 360 -6.78 -16.02 -16.62
N ILE A 361 -7.47 -15.11 -17.32
CA ILE A 361 -8.10 -13.93 -16.71
C ILE A 361 -9.26 -14.36 -15.79
N VAL A 362 -10.12 -15.26 -16.24
CA VAL A 362 -11.19 -15.85 -15.41
C VAL A 362 -10.61 -16.57 -14.18
N GLU A 363 -9.50 -17.30 -14.32
CA GLU A 363 -8.80 -17.90 -13.17
C GLU A 363 -8.30 -16.81 -12.20
N THR A 364 -7.62 -15.77 -12.71
CA THR A 364 -7.11 -14.61 -11.97
C THR A 364 -8.20 -13.92 -11.14
N VAL A 365 -9.32 -13.54 -11.78
CA VAL A 365 -10.46 -12.90 -11.12
C VAL A 365 -11.10 -13.84 -10.10
N SER A 366 -11.26 -15.13 -10.42
CA SER A 366 -11.91 -16.10 -9.53
C SER A 366 -11.14 -16.39 -8.22
N GLU A 367 -9.80 -16.28 -8.25
CA GLU A 367 -8.94 -16.40 -7.06
C GLU A 367 -8.60 -15.01 -6.47
N LYS A 368 -9.28 -13.93 -6.92
CA LYS A 368 -9.15 -12.51 -6.51
C LYS A 368 -7.74 -11.89 -6.73
N ALA A 369 -6.93 -12.45 -7.61
CA ALA A 369 -5.65 -11.86 -7.98
C ALA A 369 -5.86 -10.57 -8.79
N LYS A 370 -4.88 -9.66 -8.73
CA LYS A 370 -4.88 -8.35 -9.40
C LYS A 370 -3.80 -8.27 -10.47
N ILE A 371 -3.82 -7.21 -11.28
CA ILE A 371 -2.85 -6.95 -12.35
C ILE A 371 -2.07 -5.65 -12.07
N VAL A 372 -0.76 -5.68 -12.29
CA VAL A 372 0.10 -4.49 -12.43
C VAL A 372 0.49 -4.32 -13.89
N TRP A 373 -0.08 -3.30 -14.52
CA TRP A 373 0.12 -2.95 -15.92
C TRP A 373 1.23 -1.89 -16.05
N SER A 374 2.25 -2.20 -16.82
CA SER A 374 3.35 -1.28 -17.16
C SER A 374 3.34 -0.99 -18.66
N PRO A 375 2.33 -0.25 -19.18
CA PRO A 375 2.09 -0.12 -20.62
C PRO A 375 3.31 0.32 -21.40
N ARG A 376 4.09 1.30 -20.90
CA ARG A 376 5.24 1.83 -21.62
C ARG A 376 6.37 0.80 -21.77
N SER A 377 6.69 0.09 -20.69
CA SER A 377 7.68 -0.99 -20.70
C SER A 377 7.24 -2.14 -21.62
N ASN A 378 5.99 -2.56 -21.48
CA ASN A 378 5.40 -3.62 -22.30
C ASN A 378 5.52 -3.29 -23.80
N VAL A 379 5.07 -2.10 -24.21
CA VAL A 379 5.04 -1.69 -25.62
C VAL A 379 6.45 -1.52 -26.21
N VAL A 380 7.40 -0.89 -25.51
CA VAL A 380 8.76 -0.73 -26.06
C VAL A 380 9.52 -2.06 -26.16
N LEU A 381 9.31 -2.99 -25.24
CA LEU A 381 9.98 -4.28 -25.24
C LEU A 381 9.33 -5.27 -26.22
N TYR A 382 8.01 -5.45 -26.15
CA TYR A 382 7.32 -6.54 -26.83
C TYR A 382 6.56 -6.10 -28.08
N GLY A 383 6.31 -4.79 -28.23
CA GLY A 383 5.48 -4.21 -29.29
C GLY A 383 3.99 -4.35 -29.04
N ASN A 384 3.62 -5.01 -27.93
CA ASN A 384 2.28 -5.38 -27.49
C ASN A 384 2.23 -5.25 -25.95
N THR A 385 1.06 -5.37 -25.35
CA THR A 385 0.84 -5.23 -23.89
C THR A 385 -0.25 -6.18 -23.40
N ALA A 386 -0.59 -6.12 -22.10
CA ALA A 386 -1.67 -6.94 -21.56
C ALA A 386 -3.02 -6.65 -22.24
N PRO A 387 -3.90 -7.65 -22.40
CA PRO A 387 -5.26 -7.48 -22.92
C PRO A 387 -6.17 -6.81 -21.87
N VAL A 388 -5.87 -5.56 -21.54
CA VAL A 388 -6.42 -4.87 -20.36
C VAL A 388 -7.92 -4.57 -20.44
N THR A 389 -8.47 -4.40 -21.64
CA THR A 389 -9.93 -4.21 -21.83
C THR A 389 -10.69 -5.51 -21.56
N ALA A 390 -10.17 -6.66 -22.02
CA ALA A 390 -10.70 -7.98 -21.66
C ALA A 390 -10.59 -8.25 -20.15
N MET A 391 -9.48 -7.85 -19.54
CA MET A 391 -9.29 -7.93 -18.08
C MET A 391 -10.33 -7.11 -17.32
N ASP A 392 -10.61 -5.89 -17.76
CA ASP A 392 -11.57 -4.97 -17.16
C ASP A 392 -13.03 -5.45 -17.32
N ASN A 393 -13.43 -5.87 -18.53
CA ASN A 393 -14.75 -6.47 -18.80
C ASN A 393 -15.01 -7.75 -17.97
N LEU A 394 -13.96 -8.49 -17.62
CA LEU A 394 -14.03 -9.67 -16.76
C LEU A 394 -13.89 -9.36 -15.25
N GLY A 395 -13.61 -8.10 -14.87
CA GLY A 395 -13.61 -7.62 -13.49
C GLY A 395 -12.26 -7.71 -12.76
N ALA A 396 -11.15 -7.75 -13.49
CA ALA A 396 -9.82 -7.73 -12.88
C ALA A 396 -9.49 -6.33 -12.33
N THR A 397 -8.99 -6.27 -11.09
CA THR A 397 -8.39 -5.03 -10.57
C THR A 397 -7.07 -4.75 -11.27
N ILE A 398 -6.98 -3.64 -11.99
CA ILE A 398 -5.77 -3.19 -12.72
C ILE A 398 -5.16 -1.99 -12.00
N ALA A 399 -3.85 -2.00 -11.76
CA ALA A 399 -3.08 -0.85 -11.30
C ALA A 399 -1.90 -0.55 -12.25
N LEU A 400 -1.39 0.69 -12.23
CA LEU A 400 -0.26 1.13 -13.05
C LEU A 400 1.07 1.05 -12.29
N GLY A 401 2.14 0.64 -12.99
CA GLY A 401 3.51 0.67 -12.50
C GLY A 401 4.51 1.12 -13.59
N THR A 402 5.61 1.79 -13.21
CA THR A 402 6.59 2.32 -14.17
C THR A 402 7.66 1.32 -14.60
N ASP A 403 7.80 0.18 -13.92
CA ASP A 403 8.84 -0.86 -14.10
C ASP A 403 10.29 -0.35 -13.93
N TRP A 404 10.77 0.53 -14.81
CA TRP A 404 12.09 1.17 -14.69
C TRP A 404 12.35 2.21 -15.77
N VAL A 405 13.16 3.21 -15.40
CA VAL A 405 13.66 4.30 -16.26
C VAL A 405 14.30 3.88 -17.59
N MET A 406 14.66 2.61 -17.81
CA MET A 406 15.20 2.17 -19.10
C MET A 406 14.12 1.95 -20.17
N THR A 407 12.92 1.50 -19.78
CA THR A 407 11.87 1.03 -20.71
C THR A 407 10.46 1.52 -20.36
N GLY A 408 10.18 1.84 -19.10
CA GLY A 408 8.93 2.47 -18.70
C GLY A 408 9.10 3.97 -18.39
N SER A 409 8.11 4.54 -17.69
CA SER A 409 8.02 5.98 -17.50
C SER A 409 8.95 6.52 -16.40
N MET A 410 9.21 7.82 -16.44
CA MET A 410 10.02 8.49 -15.42
C MET A 410 9.25 8.82 -14.13
N ASN A 411 7.92 8.82 -14.18
CA ASN A 411 6.99 8.98 -13.07
C ASN A 411 5.56 8.57 -13.50
N MET A 412 4.63 8.57 -12.53
CA MET A 412 3.24 8.14 -12.75
C MET A 412 2.47 9.00 -13.74
N LEU A 413 2.71 10.32 -13.82
CA LEU A 413 2.04 11.18 -14.81
C LEU A 413 2.36 10.71 -16.23
N ARG A 414 3.63 10.41 -16.51
CA ARG A 414 4.07 9.89 -17.81
C ARG A 414 3.58 8.45 -18.08
N GLU A 415 3.29 7.63 -17.07
CA GLU A 415 2.71 6.29 -17.25
C GLU A 415 1.19 6.36 -17.50
N MET A 416 0.47 7.22 -16.76
CA MET A 416 -0.95 7.52 -16.99
C MET A 416 -1.18 8.09 -18.39
N GLN A 417 -0.30 8.97 -18.88
CA GLN A 417 -0.33 9.46 -20.27
C GLN A 417 -0.07 8.35 -21.30
N CYS A 418 0.67 7.30 -20.93
CA CYS A 418 0.87 6.14 -21.80
C CYS A 418 -0.39 5.28 -21.88
N ALA A 419 -1.01 5.02 -20.73
CA ALA A 419 -2.29 4.33 -20.63
C ALA A 419 -3.40 5.08 -21.39
N ASP A 420 -3.49 6.40 -21.23
CA ASP A 420 -4.47 7.26 -21.91
C ASP A 420 -4.22 7.37 -23.42
N TYR A 421 -2.95 7.43 -23.84
CA TYR A 421 -2.59 7.37 -25.26
C TYR A 421 -3.04 6.05 -25.89
N LEU A 422 -2.80 4.91 -25.21
CA LEU A 422 -3.28 3.60 -25.67
C LEU A 422 -4.81 3.57 -25.69
N ASN A 423 -5.47 4.01 -24.63
CA ASN A 423 -6.92 4.08 -24.53
C ASN A 423 -7.57 4.86 -25.69
N THR A 424 -7.05 6.06 -25.97
CA THR A 424 -7.56 6.98 -26.99
C THR A 424 -7.34 6.49 -28.42
N ASN A 425 -6.23 5.79 -28.69
CA ASN A 425 -5.80 5.48 -30.07
C ASN A 425 -5.90 3.99 -30.43
N TYR A 426 -6.02 3.10 -29.45
CA TYR A 426 -5.92 1.65 -29.62
C TYR A 426 -7.00 0.85 -28.88
N TYR A 427 -7.81 1.45 -28.00
CA TYR A 427 -8.86 0.75 -27.22
C TYR A 427 -10.26 1.39 -27.32
N ASP A 428 -10.56 2.10 -28.41
CA ASP A 428 -11.85 2.81 -28.65
C ASP A 428 -12.36 3.68 -27.47
N GLY A 429 -11.46 4.17 -26.60
CA GLY A 429 -11.82 4.95 -25.40
C GLY A 429 -12.43 4.12 -24.25
N HIS A 430 -12.14 2.82 -24.17
CA HIS A 430 -12.65 1.88 -23.16
C HIS A 430 -12.64 2.42 -21.72
N PHE A 431 -11.50 2.93 -21.24
CA PHE A 431 -11.34 3.43 -19.88
C PHE A 431 -11.77 4.90 -19.76
N SER A 432 -12.47 5.24 -18.69
CA SER A 432 -12.68 6.65 -18.33
C SER A 432 -11.47 7.25 -17.62
N ASP A 433 -11.39 8.58 -17.57
CA ASP A 433 -10.37 9.30 -16.80
C ASP A 433 -10.34 8.89 -15.32
N ALA A 434 -11.50 8.56 -14.75
CA ALA A 434 -11.61 8.08 -13.38
C ALA A 434 -10.98 6.69 -13.22
N ASP A 435 -11.06 5.81 -14.23
CA ASP A 435 -10.48 4.47 -14.16
C ASP A 435 -8.95 4.55 -14.22
N ILE A 436 -8.40 5.33 -15.15
CA ILE A 436 -6.94 5.59 -15.23
C ILE A 436 -6.41 6.24 -13.94
N TRP A 437 -7.19 7.12 -13.31
CA TRP A 437 -6.84 7.68 -11.99
C TRP A 437 -6.91 6.64 -10.86
N ARG A 438 -7.93 5.77 -10.82
CA ARG A 438 -8.02 4.67 -9.84
C ARG A 438 -6.86 3.68 -9.99
N MET A 439 -6.42 3.38 -11.22
CA MET A 439 -5.24 2.55 -11.49
C MET A 439 -3.95 3.09 -10.83
N ALA A 440 -3.86 4.40 -10.59
CA ALA A 440 -2.72 5.06 -9.93
C ALA A 440 -2.99 5.46 -8.46
N THR A 441 -4.16 5.13 -7.91
CA THR A 441 -4.59 5.50 -6.54
C THR A 441 -5.23 4.34 -5.79
N SER A 442 -6.56 4.13 -5.87
CA SER A 442 -7.28 3.13 -5.08
C SER A 442 -6.93 1.69 -5.48
N ASN A 443 -6.90 1.38 -6.78
CA ASN A 443 -6.52 0.05 -7.26
C ASN A 443 -5.06 -0.25 -6.90
N ALA A 444 -4.20 0.76 -7.00
CA ALA A 444 -2.80 0.66 -6.62
C ALA A 444 -2.63 0.36 -5.12
N ALA A 445 -3.41 0.99 -4.24
CA ALA A 445 -3.41 0.66 -2.82
C ALA A 445 -3.89 -0.77 -2.55
N LEU A 446 -4.96 -1.22 -3.23
CA LEU A 446 -5.54 -2.57 -3.09
C LEU A 446 -4.59 -3.68 -3.60
N VAL A 447 -3.85 -3.42 -4.67
CA VAL A 447 -2.77 -4.31 -5.15
C VAL A 447 -1.68 -4.50 -4.09
N LEU A 448 -1.34 -3.41 -3.38
CA LEU A 448 -0.26 -3.38 -2.39
C LEU A 448 -0.70 -3.72 -0.95
N GLY A 449 -1.96 -4.11 -0.72
CA GLY A 449 -2.49 -4.40 0.63
C GLY A 449 -2.55 -3.16 1.54
N ALA A 450 -2.66 -1.97 0.96
CA ALA A 450 -2.59 -0.67 1.63
C ALA A 450 -3.88 0.17 1.48
N ASP A 451 -4.93 -0.41 0.91
CA ASP A 451 -6.25 0.18 0.65
C ASP A 451 -7.01 0.60 1.91
N HIS A 452 -6.67 0.06 3.07
CA HIS A 452 -7.20 0.46 4.39
C HIS A 452 -6.49 1.69 4.99
N ALA A 453 -5.52 2.29 4.28
CA ALA A 453 -4.62 3.30 4.82
C ALA A 453 -4.25 4.46 3.88
N ILE A 454 -4.13 4.21 2.57
CA ILE A 454 -3.76 5.17 1.52
C ILE A 454 -4.56 4.92 0.23
N GLY A 455 -4.31 5.70 -0.83
CA GLY A 455 -4.96 5.56 -2.14
C GLY A 455 -6.36 6.17 -2.24
N ALA A 456 -6.94 6.63 -1.13
CA ALA A 456 -8.26 7.24 -1.05
C ALA A 456 -8.27 8.45 -0.10
N LEU A 457 -9.10 9.45 -0.40
CA LEU A 457 -9.41 10.55 0.54
C LEU A 457 -10.59 10.12 1.43
N LYS A 458 -10.31 9.38 2.50
CA LYS A 458 -11.30 8.87 3.47
C LYS A 458 -10.86 9.23 4.90
N PRO A 459 -11.75 9.59 5.83
CA PRO A 459 -11.38 9.83 7.23
C PRO A 459 -10.63 8.64 7.85
N GLY A 460 -9.62 8.91 8.67
CA GLY A 460 -8.76 7.91 9.30
C GLY A 460 -7.53 7.49 8.46
N TYR A 461 -7.55 7.72 7.14
CA TYR A 461 -6.43 7.41 6.24
C TYR A 461 -5.28 8.38 6.47
N LEU A 462 -4.06 7.99 6.08
CA LEU A 462 -2.93 8.93 6.07
C LEU A 462 -3.19 10.03 5.03
N ALA A 463 -2.80 11.26 5.36
CA ALA A 463 -2.89 12.41 4.47
C ALA A 463 -1.77 12.40 3.41
N ASP A 464 -1.79 11.34 2.60
CA ASP A 464 -1.07 11.20 1.34
C ASP A 464 -1.90 11.88 0.25
N ILE A 465 -1.54 13.12 -0.08
CA ILE A 465 -2.36 14.03 -0.90
C ILE A 465 -1.47 14.72 -1.92
N ALA A 466 -1.91 14.79 -3.17
CA ALA A 466 -1.32 15.61 -4.21
C ALA A 466 -2.35 16.61 -4.77
N ILE A 467 -1.90 17.82 -5.08
CA ILE A 467 -2.74 18.88 -5.66
C ILE A 467 -2.19 19.26 -7.03
N PHE A 468 -3.04 19.14 -8.05
CA PHE A 468 -2.71 19.35 -9.46
C PHE A 468 -3.44 20.57 -10.03
N ASP A 469 -2.83 21.27 -10.99
CA ASP A 469 -3.42 22.42 -11.66
C ASP A 469 -4.53 21.99 -12.63
N GLY A 470 -5.79 22.24 -12.24
CA GLY A 470 -6.98 21.97 -13.05
C GLY A 470 -7.50 23.18 -13.83
N SER A 471 -6.67 24.20 -14.08
CA SER A 471 -7.10 25.45 -14.74
C SER A 471 -7.35 25.30 -16.25
N GLU A 472 -6.68 24.36 -16.92
CA GLU A 472 -6.93 24.01 -18.33
C GLU A 472 -7.92 22.84 -18.46
N HIS A 473 -7.77 21.80 -17.63
CA HIS A 473 -8.61 20.61 -17.61
C HIS A 473 -9.06 20.30 -16.17
N PRO A 474 -10.36 20.13 -15.87
CA PRO A 474 -10.84 19.86 -14.52
C PRO A 474 -10.74 18.38 -14.14
N ASN A 475 -11.04 18.09 -12.87
CA ASN A 475 -11.25 16.74 -12.32
C ASN A 475 -10.07 15.79 -12.62
N TYR A 476 -10.35 14.53 -12.93
CA TYR A 476 -9.34 13.48 -13.18
C TYR A 476 -8.36 13.82 -14.32
N ARG A 477 -8.83 14.50 -15.38
CA ARG A 477 -8.02 14.91 -16.54
C ARG A 477 -6.87 15.85 -16.18
N ALA A 478 -7.02 16.67 -15.13
CA ALA A 478 -5.95 17.51 -14.59
C ALA A 478 -4.69 16.72 -14.17
N ILE A 479 -4.87 15.45 -13.83
CA ILE A 479 -3.84 14.54 -13.34
C ILE A 479 -3.25 13.75 -14.51
N ILE A 480 -4.09 13.24 -15.40
CA ILE A 480 -3.66 12.50 -16.61
C ILE A 480 -2.80 13.43 -17.50
N ASP A 481 -3.29 14.61 -17.84
CA ASP A 481 -2.54 15.57 -18.67
C ASP A 481 -1.47 16.34 -17.86
N GLY A 482 -1.28 15.98 -16.59
CA GLY A 482 -0.43 16.68 -15.64
C GLY A 482 1.06 16.62 -15.97
N GLU A 483 1.77 17.67 -15.57
CA GLU A 483 3.23 17.77 -15.65
C GLU A 483 3.80 18.17 -14.28
N PRO A 484 5.06 17.82 -13.92
CA PRO A 484 5.67 18.16 -12.63
C PRO A 484 5.62 19.66 -12.27
N SER A 485 5.52 20.54 -13.27
CA SER A 485 5.39 21.98 -13.08
C SER A 485 3.99 22.44 -12.63
N GLY A 486 2.94 21.65 -12.90
CA GLY A 486 1.55 21.88 -12.47
C GLY A 486 1.20 21.29 -11.10
N VAL A 487 2.06 20.46 -10.51
CA VAL A 487 1.89 19.93 -9.15
C VAL A 487 2.12 21.07 -8.13
N GLY A 488 1.06 21.50 -7.45
CA GLY A 488 1.08 22.63 -6.51
C GLY A 488 1.50 22.25 -5.08
N LEU A 489 1.18 21.04 -4.63
CA LEU A 489 1.55 20.51 -3.30
C LEU A 489 1.54 18.97 -3.31
N VAL A 490 2.48 18.36 -2.59
CA VAL A 490 2.49 16.93 -2.25
C VAL A 490 2.73 16.76 -0.76
N LEU A 491 1.81 16.08 -0.09
CA LEU A 491 1.85 15.70 1.32
C LEU A 491 2.04 14.18 1.42
N ARG A 492 2.91 13.74 2.33
CA ARG A 492 3.05 12.33 2.74
C ARG A 492 2.76 12.25 4.24
N GLY A 493 1.68 11.59 4.64
CA GLY A 493 1.19 11.61 6.03
C GLY A 493 1.07 13.03 6.57
N GLY A 494 0.49 13.95 5.78
CA GLY A 494 0.35 15.36 6.14
C GLY A 494 1.65 16.19 6.09
N THR A 495 2.82 15.56 5.97
CA THR A 495 4.10 16.27 5.85
C THR A 495 4.31 16.77 4.42
N PRO A 496 4.47 18.10 4.18
CA PRO A 496 4.71 18.62 2.84
C PRO A 496 6.14 18.34 2.39
N LEU A 497 6.26 17.75 1.19
CA LEU A 497 7.52 17.31 0.60
C LEU A 497 7.91 18.10 -0.66
N TYR A 498 6.93 18.47 -1.48
CA TYR A 498 7.11 19.21 -2.74
C TYR A 498 5.93 20.16 -2.98
N GLY A 499 6.15 21.28 -3.68
CA GLY A 499 5.08 22.20 -4.05
C GLY A 499 5.54 23.59 -4.49
N ASP A 500 4.60 24.51 -4.68
CA ASP A 500 4.85 25.89 -5.09
C ASP A 500 5.71 26.66 -4.08
N ALA A 501 6.69 27.42 -4.58
CA ALA A 501 7.71 28.03 -3.74
C ALA A 501 7.15 29.07 -2.75
N LEU A 502 6.02 29.72 -3.05
CA LEU A 502 5.36 30.65 -2.12
C LEU A 502 4.65 29.90 -1.00
N LEU A 503 3.80 28.93 -1.33
CA LEU A 503 3.11 28.07 -0.36
C LEU A 503 4.12 27.36 0.55
N MET A 504 5.14 26.73 -0.04
CA MET A 504 6.25 26.07 0.64
C MET A 504 7.25 27.07 1.29
N SER A 505 6.96 28.38 1.27
CA SER A 505 7.66 29.38 2.10
C SER A 505 6.84 29.86 3.28
N ASP A 506 5.56 29.55 3.35
CA ASP A 506 4.75 29.88 4.51
C ASP A 506 5.13 28.95 5.69
N PRO A 507 5.48 29.50 6.86
CA PRO A 507 5.92 28.71 8.02
C PRO A 507 4.82 27.82 8.63
N VAL A 508 3.57 28.00 8.21
CA VAL A 508 2.43 27.17 8.60
C VAL A 508 2.35 25.89 7.74
N ILE A 509 2.85 25.93 6.50
CA ILE A 509 2.91 24.78 5.60
C ILE A 509 4.25 24.05 5.79
N ALA A 510 5.33 24.65 5.29
CA ALA A 510 6.63 23.99 5.21
C ALA A 510 7.65 24.64 6.14
N GLN A 511 8.43 23.80 6.82
CA GLN A 511 9.49 24.28 7.71
C GLN A 511 10.65 24.89 6.92
N ALA A 512 11.41 25.74 7.60
CA ALA A 512 12.56 26.43 7.02
C ALA A 512 13.77 25.49 6.84
N ASP A 513 13.75 24.64 5.81
CA ASP A 513 14.94 24.00 5.21
C ASP A 513 14.70 23.43 3.78
N CYS A 514 13.49 23.50 3.21
CA CYS A 514 13.21 22.99 1.87
C CYS A 514 13.88 23.81 0.75
N GLU A 515 14.52 23.14 -0.19
CA GLU A 515 15.34 23.72 -1.26
C GLU A 515 14.52 24.22 -2.45
N PHE A 516 14.92 25.35 -3.03
CA PHE A 516 14.30 25.91 -4.23
C PHE A 516 14.66 25.11 -5.48
N LEU A 517 13.66 24.87 -6.33
CA LEU A 517 13.79 24.24 -7.64
C LEU A 517 12.98 25.02 -8.68
N ASP A 518 13.59 25.35 -9.82
CA ASP A 518 12.89 25.95 -10.97
C ASP A 518 12.44 24.82 -11.89
N VAL A 519 11.12 24.56 -11.92
CA VAL A 519 10.50 23.52 -12.74
C VAL A 519 9.78 24.21 -13.90
N CYS A 520 10.46 24.28 -15.04
CA CYS A 520 9.92 24.84 -16.29
C CYS A 520 9.51 26.33 -16.22
N GLY A 521 10.15 27.11 -15.36
CA GLY A 521 9.82 28.51 -15.11
C GLY A 521 8.87 28.72 -13.92
N ASN A 522 8.30 27.65 -13.37
CA ASN A 522 7.52 27.68 -12.14
C ASN A 522 8.44 27.49 -10.94
N GLY A 523 8.42 28.44 -10.02
CA GLY A 523 9.21 28.37 -8.79
C GLY A 523 8.60 27.38 -7.83
N LYS A 524 9.31 26.29 -7.55
CA LYS A 524 8.92 25.22 -6.62
C LYS A 524 9.90 25.12 -5.45
N LYS A 525 9.54 24.33 -4.44
CA LYS A 525 10.46 23.82 -3.44
C LYS A 525 10.27 22.32 -3.21
N VAL A 526 11.35 21.65 -2.81
CA VAL A 526 11.34 20.25 -2.36
C VAL A 526 12.15 20.13 -1.07
N CYS A 527 11.72 19.27 -0.15
CA CYS A 527 12.28 19.16 1.19
C CYS A 527 13.38 18.10 1.34
N VAL A 528 14.24 17.91 0.32
CA VAL A 528 15.27 16.86 0.30
C VAL A 528 16.19 16.92 1.53
N GLN A 529 16.72 18.10 1.86
CA GLN A 529 17.69 18.26 2.96
C GLN A 529 17.08 18.01 4.35
N LYS A 530 15.75 18.14 4.49
CA LYS A 530 14.99 17.86 5.70
C LYS A 530 14.80 16.36 5.90
N GLU A 531 14.35 15.67 4.85
CA GLU A 531 14.03 14.24 4.91
C GLU A 531 15.30 13.37 4.84
N ILE A 532 16.19 13.68 3.89
CA ILE A 532 17.46 12.98 3.69
C ILE A 532 18.57 13.82 4.34
N VAL A 533 18.68 13.70 5.67
CA VAL A 533 19.62 14.48 6.52
C VAL A 533 21.08 14.48 6.02
N GLU A 534 21.50 13.43 5.30
CA GLU A 534 22.87 13.31 4.77
C GLU A 534 23.06 13.88 3.35
N ALA A 535 22.03 14.42 2.70
CA ALA A 535 22.04 14.91 1.31
C ALA A 535 21.38 16.28 1.16
N GLY A 536 21.62 16.93 0.02
CA GLY A 536 20.73 17.96 -0.49
C GLY A 536 20.46 17.75 -1.98
N LEU A 537 19.43 18.40 -2.50
CA LEU A 537 18.96 18.36 -3.89
C LEU A 537 20.09 18.48 -4.91
N ALA A 538 21.06 19.36 -4.67
CA ALA A 538 22.20 19.56 -5.55
C ALA A 538 23.13 18.33 -5.65
N GLU A 539 23.25 17.52 -4.59
CA GLU A 539 24.03 16.27 -4.60
C GLU A 539 23.31 15.18 -5.40
N ILE A 540 21.98 15.05 -5.21
CA ILE A 540 21.12 14.16 -5.98
C ILE A 540 21.22 14.50 -7.47
N GLN A 541 20.97 15.76 -7.84
CA GLN A 541 21.08 16.25 -9.23
C GLN A 541 22.47 16.01 -9.84
N MET A 542 23.55 16.21 -9.07
CA MET A 542 24.91 15.91 -9.52
C MET A 542 25.13 14.41 -9.81
N SER A 543 24.45 13.51 -9.10
CA SER A 543 24.61 12.05 -9.27
C SER A 543 24.02 11.50 -10.58
N ILE A 544 23.04 12.21 -11.14
CA ILE A 544 22.34 11.88 -12.39
C ILE A 544 22.62 12.85 -13.55
N ALA A 545 23.50 13.84 -13.37
CA ALA A 545 23.76 14.91 -14.35
C ALA A 545 24.29 14.46 -15.74
N ASN A 546 24.62 13.18 -15.92
CA ASN A 546 24.99 12.57 -17.21
C ASN A 546 24.24 11.23 -17.44
N ILE A 547 23.07 11.08 -16.80
CA ILE A 547 22.21 9.90 -16.88
C ILE A 547 20.88 10.38 -17.44
N TYR A 548 19.99 10.88 -16.58
CA TYR A 548 18.65 11.32 -16.94
C TYR A 548 18.17 12.33 -15.88
N PRO A 549 17.59 13.50 -16.25
CA PRO A 549 17.26 14.55 -15.29
C PRO A 549 16.08 14.17 -14.38
N LEU A 550 15.69 15.08 -13.48
CA LEU A 550 14.56 14.90 -12.56
C LEU A 550 13.19 15.18 -13.22
N PHE A 551 13.17 15.97 -14.29
CA PHE A 551 11.96 16.32 -15.05
C PHE A 551 12.39 16.87 -16.41
N PHE A 552 11.44 16.94 -17.33
CA PHE A 552 11.52 17.67 -18.59
C PHE A 552 10.41 18.73 -18.62
N CYS A 553 10.34 19.51 -19.70
CA CYS A 553 9.34 20.55 -19.89
C CYS A 553 8.57 20.23 -21.18
N GLY A 554 7.62 19.30 -21.06
CA GLY A 554 7.07 18.51 -22.17
C GLY A 554 7.77 17.15 -22.30
N GLU A 555 7.51 16.47 -23.42
CA GLU A 555 7.99 15.11 -23.71
C GLU A 555 9.48 14.89 -23.37
N PRO A 556 9.83 13.90 -22.54
CA PRO A 556 11.20 13.58 -22.20
C PRO A 556 12.09 13.13 -23.36
N ASP A 557 13.39 13.49 -23.31
CA ASP A 557 14.36 13.03 -24.31
C ASP A 557 14.51 11.50 -24.26
N ASP A 558 14.43 10.85 -25.43
CA ASP A 558 14.50 9.39 -25.60
C ASP A 558 13.45 8.61 -24.77
N GLU A 559 12.29 9.20 -24.45
CA GLU A 559 11.21 8.52 -23.73
C GLU A 559 10.79 7.21 -24.46
N PRO A 560 10.59 6.09 -23.75
CA PRO A 560 10.21 4.85 -24.41
C PRO A 560 8.79 4.92 -24.99
N THR A 561 8.55 4.24 -26.10
CA THR A 561 7.34 4.43 -26.92
C THR A 561 6.08 3.84 -26.30
N CYS A 562 4.96 4.57 -26.41
CA CYS A 562 3.60 4.06 -26.15
C CYS A 562 2.87 3.60 -27.42
N THR A 563 3.46 3.81 -28.59
CA THR A 563 2.95 3.33 -29.89
C THR A 563 3.36 1.86 -30.09
N PRO A 564 2.41 0.91 -30.17
CA PRO A 564 2.67 -0.48 -30.57
C PRO A 564 3.34 -0.56 -31.95
N TRP A 565 4.27 -1.50 -32.10
CA TRP A 565 4.98 -1.74 -33.37
C TRP A 565 5.74 -3.07 -33.34
N ARG A 566 5.64 -3.86 -34.43
CA ARG A 566 6.51 -5.00 -34.75
C ARG A 566 6.68 -5.15 -36.27
N ASP A 567 7.51 -6.11 -36.70
CA ASP A 567 7.67 -6.47 -38.13
C ASP A 567 6.37 -7.06 -38.74
N GLU A 568 5.46 -7.60 -37.91
CA GLU A 568 4.14 -8.11 -38.30
C GLU A 568 3.16 -6.98 -38.68
N TYR A 569 3.18 -5.87 -37.93
CA TYR A 569 2.36 -4.67 -38.12
C TYR A 569 3.25 -3.42 -38.26
N PRO A 570 4.00 -3.31 -39.37
CA PRO A 570 5.09 -2.34 -39.50
C PRO A 570 4.63 -0.91 -39.80
N ASP A 571 3.40 -0.75 -40.29
CA ASP A 571 2.83 0.53 -40.70
C ASP A 571 1.97 1.19 -39.58
N GLY A 572 1.57 0.42 -38.54
CA GLY A 572 0.66 0.87 -37.48
C GLY A 572 -0.71 1.30 -38.01
N ILE A 573 -1.40 2.18 -37.28
CA ILE A 573 -2.73 2.71 -37.67
C ILE A 573 -2.69 3.29 -39.10
N THR A 574 -3.57 2.79 -39.97
CA THR A 574 -3.77 3.26 -41.33
C THR A 574 -5.22 3.72 -41.59
N ALA A 575 -5.67 3.74 -42.85
CA ALA A 575 -7.05 4.05 -43.23
C ALA A 575 -7.84 2.78 -43.63
N GLU A 576 -7.22 1.61 -43.49
CA GLU A 576 -7.75 0.29 -43.85
C GLU A 576 -7.47 -0.78 -42.76
N ASP A 577 -6.88 -0.34 -41.64
CA ASP A 577 -6.45 -1.05 -40.43
C ASP A 577 -6.44 0.06 -39.37
N ALA A 578 -7.54 0.19 -38.62
CA ALA A 578 -7.86 1.42 -37.86
C ALA A 578 -7.26 1.46 -36.44
N ASP A 579 -6.91 0.31 -35.87
CA ASP A 579 -6.20 0.19 -34.58
C ASP A 579 -4.70 -0.08 -34.75
N GLY A 580 -4.25 -0.50 -35.94
CA GLY A 580 -2.85 -0.73 -36.26
C GLY A 580 -2.32 -2.11 -35.88
N ASP A 581 -3.18 -3.11 -35.67
CA ASP A 581 -2.79 -4.49 -35.28
C ASP A 581 -2.14 -5.31 -36.41
N GLY A 582 -2.26 -4.85 -37.67
CA GLY A 582 -1.75 -5.50 -38.87
C GLY A 582 -2.78 -6.31 -39.66
N ILE A 583 -4.02 -6.37 -39.19
CA ILE A 583 -5.18 -6.97 -39.84
C ILE A 583 -6.07 -5.82 -40.34
N VAL A 584 -6.72 -6.04 -41.48
CA VAL A 584 -7.55 -4.99 -42.11
C VAL A 584 -8.97 -5.05 -41.57
N ASP A 585 -9.64 -3.91 -41.35
CA ASP A 585 -10.96 -3.77 -40.71
C ASP A 585 -12.07 -4.73 -41.23
N ALA A 586 -11.88 -5.29 -42.42
CA ALA A 586 -12.82 -6.18 -43.10
C ALA A 586 -12.62 -7.68 -42.83
N ASP A 587 -11.45 -8.08 -42.31
CA ASP A 587 -11.07 -9.44 -41.93
C ASP A 587 -10.78 -9.57 -40.41
N ASP A 588 -10.87 -8.45 -39.69
CA ASP A 588 -10.58 -8.23 -38.27
C ASP A 588 -11.80 -8.47 -37.36
N ASN A 589 -11.61 -9.09 -36.18
CA ASN A 589 -12.66 -9.30 -35.17
C ASN A 589 -12.76 -8.21 -34.09
N CYS A 590 -11.81 -7.28 -34.00
CA CYS A 590 -11.87 -6.05 -33.19
C CYS A 590 -11.40 -4.79 -33.94
N PRO A 591 -12.08 -4.31 -35.01
CA PRO A 591 -11.62 -3.23 -35.90
C PRO A 591 -11.33 -1.84 -35.31
N LEU A 592 -11.36 -1.66 -33.99
CA LEU A 592 -11.08 -0.42 -33.26
C LEU A 592 -10.26 -0.67 -31.96
N VAL A 593 -9.90 -1.93 -31.66
CA VAL A 593 -9.29 -2.34 -30.38
C VAL A 593 -8.14 -3.33 -30.62
N PHE A 594 -6.92 -2.80 -30.56
CA PHE A 594 -5.66 -3.45 -30.94
C PHE A 594 -5.47 -4.84 -30.33
N ASN A 595 -5.54 -5.88 -31.17
CA ASN A 595 -5.50 -7.28 -30.75
C ASN A 595 -4.65 -8.21 -31.65
N PRO A 596 -3.39 -7.84 -31.95
CA PRO A 596 -2.58 -8.56 -32.93
C PRO A 596 -2.31 -9.99 -32.48
N VAL A 597 -2.34 -10.92 -33.46
CA VAL A 597 -2.09 -12.35 -33.23
C VAL A 597 -0.75 -12.57 -32.52
N ARG A 598 -0.79 -13.16 -31.32
CA ARG A 598 0.41 -13.46 -30.53
C ARG A 598 1.04 -14.80 -30.95
N ASP A 599 2.28 -15.03 -30.54
CA ASP A 599 3.09 -16.18 -30.98
C ASP A 599 2.53 -17.56 -30.56
N PHE A 600 1.64 -17.59 -29.55
CA PHE A 600 0.92 -18.79 -29.10
C PHE A 600 -0.48 -18.96 -29.74
N GLU A 601 -0.90 -18.01 -30.57
CA GLU A 601 -2.18 -17.98 -31.27
C GLU A 601 -2.02 -18.29 -32.77
N PHE A 602 -3.13 -18.46 -33.49
CA PHE A 602 -3.14 -18.74 -34.94
C PHE A 602 -3.99 -17.75 -35.75
N VAL A 603 -4.84 -16.98 -35.05
CA VAL A 603 -5.80 -15.97 -35.48
C VAL A 603 -6.00 -15.03 -34.28
N GLN A 604 -6.67 -13.89 -34.45
CA GLN A 604 -7.10 -13.05 -33.33
C GLN A 604 -7.95 -13.89 -32.36
N ALA A 605 -7.86 -13.58 -31.06
CA ALA A 605 -8.55 -14.34 -30.03
C ALA A 605 -10.07 -14.02 -30.03
N ASP A 606 -10.85 -15.08 -29.82
CA ASP A 606 -12.32 -15.17 -29.79
C ASP A 606 -12.59 -16.46 -28.98
N TYR A 607 -12.68 -16.31 -27.65
CA TYR A 607 -12.62 -17.44 -26.70
C TYR A 607 -13.92 -18.25 -26.66
N ASP A 608 -15.05 -17.62 -26.93
CA ASP A 608 -16.38 -18.20 -26.79
C ASP A 608 -17.05 -18.59 -28.14
N ASP A 609 -16.37 -18.32 -29.27
CA ASP A 609 -16.77 -18.58 -30.66
C ASP A 609 -18.01 -17.73 -31.11
N ASP A 610 -18.22 -16.53 -30.56
CA ASP A 610 -19.32 -15.62 -30.95
C ASP A 610 -19.01 -14.80 -32.23
N GLY A 611 -17.73 -14.46 -32.46
CA GLY A 611 -17.24 -13.72 -33.62
C GLY A 611 -16.81 -12.26 -33.34
N ILE A 612 -16.95 -11.78 -32.11
CA ILE A 612 -16.29 -10.58 -31.57
C ILE A 612 -14.96 -11.03 -30.93
N GLY A 613 -13.90 -10.21 -30.98
CA GLY A 613 -12.63 -10.58 -30.37
C GLY A 613 -12.54 -10.27 -28.87
N ASP A 614 -11.76 -11.08 -28.13
CA ASP A 614 -11.68 -11.07 -26.65
C ASP A 614 -11.52 -9.68 -25.99
N VAL A 615 -10.87 -8.73 -26.67
CA VAL A 615 -10.56 -7.40 -26.12
C VAL A 615 -11.58 -6.31 -26.45
N CYS A 616 -12.42 -6.51 -27.47
CA CYS A 616 -13.53 -5.61 -27.80
C CYS A 616 -14.89 -6.20 -27.42
N ASP A 617 -14.93 -7.47 -27.03
CA ASP A 617 -16.11 -8.09 -26.44
C ASP A 617 -16.31 -7.60 -24.99
N VAL A 618 -17.54 -7.21 -24.70
CA VAL A 618 -18.01 -6.88 -23.34
C VAL A 618 -18.23 -8.14 -22.50
N CYS A 619 -18.33 -9.32 -23.11
CA CYS A 619 -18.60 -10.58 -22.44
C CYS A 619 -17.64 -11.73 -22.81
N PRO A 620 -16.29 -11.57 -22.76
CA PRO A 620 -15.32 -12.47 -23.44
C PRO A 620 -15.37 -13.97 -23.09
N ALA A 621 -16.16 -14.37 -22.09
CA ALA A 621 -16.31 -15.74 -21.61
C ALA A 621 -17.71 -16.35 -21.88
N ASP A 622 -18.68 -15.60 -22.41
CA ASP A 622 -20.09 -15.98 -22.54
C ASP A 622 -20.72 -15.44 -23.85
N PRO A 623 -21.11 -16.29 -24.83
CA PRO A 623 -21.48 -15.87 -26.19
C PRO A 623 -22.52 -14.76 -26.32
N GLY A 624 -22.02 -13.58 -26.72
CA GLY A 624 -22.76 -12.37 -27.03
C GLY A 624 -22.96 -11.42 -25.86
N GLU A 625 -23.33 -10.18 -26.18
CA GLU A 625 -23.34 -8.98 -25.31
C GLU A 625 -24.23 -9.02 -24.03
N GLU A 626 -24.82 -10.16 -23.62
CA GLU A 626 -25.71 -10.28 -22.44
C GLU A 626 -25.07 -11.05 -21.25
N CYS A 627 -24.06 -10.46 -20.60
CA CYS A 627 -23.47 -10.94 -19.34
C CYS A 627 -23.65 -9.93 -18.18
N VAL A 628 -23.31 -10.34 -16.95
CA VAL A 628 -23.27 -9.42 -15.79
C VAL A 628 -21.92 -8.72 -15.80
N GLN A 629 -21.94 -7.43 -16.12
CA GLN A 629 -20.76 -6.58 -16.00
C GLN A 629 -20.33 -6.46 -14.53
N PRO A 630 -19.03 -6.53 -14.22
CA PRO A 630 -18.51 -6.15 -12.90
C PRO A 630 -18.78 -4.66 -12.66
N ASP A 631 -18.98 -4.26 -11.40
CA ASP A 631 -18.98 -2.83 -11.05
C ASP A 631 -17.55 -2.48 -10.59
N PRO A 632 -16.81 -1.61 -11.31
CA PRO A 632 -15.46 -1.21 -10.90
C PRO A 632 -15.43 -0.43 -9.58
N ASN A 633 -16.59 -0.12 -9.00
CA ASN A 633 -16.75 0.49 -7.68
C ASN A 633 -17.23 -0.49 -6.60
N ASP A 634 -17.22 -1.80 -6.85
CA ASP A 634 -17.48 -2.89 -5.88
C ASP A 634 -16.46 -4.01 -6.16
N TYR A 635 -15.26 -3.94 -5.56
CA TYR A 635 -14.16 -4.84 -5.94
C TYR A 635 -14.37 -6.29 -5.52
N ASP A 636 -15.25 -6.56 -4.55
CA ASP A 636 -15.46 -7.92 -4.04
C ASP A 636 -16.82 -8.56 -4.38
N GLY A 637 -17.73 -7.76 -4.95
CA GLY A 637 -18.98 -8.19 -5.56
C GLY A 637 -20.12 -8.43 -4.56
N ASP A 638 -20.09 -7.79 -3.39
CA ASP A 638 -21.12 -7.97 -2.37
C ASP A 638 -22.35 -7.06 -2.55
N GLY A 639 -22.25 -6.03 -3.41
CA GLY A 639 -23.28 -5.03 -3.70
C GLY A 639 -23.20 -3.74 -2.87
N VAL A 640 -22.13 -3.52 -2.11
CA VAL A 640 -21.81 -2.27 -1.41
C VAL A 640 -20.69 -1.54 -2.16
N PRO A 641 -20.85 -0.25 -2.53
CA PRO A 641 -19.79 0.48 -3.20
C PRO A 641 -18.57 0.70 -2.29
N ASN A 642 -17.37 0.54 -2.84
CA ASN A 642 -16.04 0.72 -2.20
C ASN A 642 -15.90 2.00 -1.35
N SER A 643 -16.69 3.04 -1.62
CA SER A 643 -16.72 4.30 -0.86
C SER A 643 -17.43 4.16 0.49
N ASP A 644 -18.58 3.48 0.49
CA ASP A 644 -19.41 3.18 1.65
C ASP A 644 -18.94 1.90 2.38
N ASP A 645 -18.17 1.05 1.71
CA ASP A 645 -17.70 -0.23 2.21
C ASP A 645 -16.64 -0.11 3.34
N ASN A 646 -16.81 -0.90 4.40
CA ASN A 646 -15.89 -1.06 5.51
C ASN A 646 -14.97 -2.30 5.40
N CYS A 647 -15.12 -3.14 4.36
CA CYS A 647 -14.21 -4.22 4.00
C CYS A 647 -14.02 -4.37 2.48
N VAL A 648 -13.52 -3.31 1.82
CA VAL A 648 -13.23 -3.13 0.37
C VAL A 648 -12.68 -4.34 -0.43
N ALA A 649 -12.15 -5.38 0.21
CA ALA A 649 -11.63 -6.60 -0.41
C ALA A 649 -12.33 -7.92 0.03
N VAL A 650 -13.23 -7.87 1.02
CA VAL A 650 -13.74 -9.01 1.81
C VAL A 650 -15.26 -8.94 2.06
N ALA A 651 -16.01 -9.17 0.99
CA ALA A 651 -17.46 -9.28 0.88
C ALA A 651 -18.24 -9.51 2.19
N ASN A 652 -18.91 -8.46 2.64
CA ASN A 652 -19.66 -8.38 3.89
C ASN A 652 -20.91 -7.47 3.77
N GLN A 653 -21.87 -7.84 2.92
CA GLN A 653 -23.08 -7.06 2.57
C GLN A 653 -23.91 -6.52 3.76
N ASP A 654 -23.74 -7.03 4.99
CA ASP A 654 -24.39 -6.48 6.19
C ASP A 654 -23.64 -5.29 6.82
N GLN A 655 -22.42 -5.00 6.37
CA GLN A 655 -21.53 -3.92 6.78
C GLN A 655 -21.38 -3.86 8.31
N ALA A 656 -21.38 -5.03 8.95
CA ALA A 656 -21.30 -5.13 10.40
C ALA A 656 -19.92 -4.71 10.90
N ASP A 657 -19.90 -3.72 11.78
CA ASP A 657 -18.76 -3.17 12.51
C ASP A 657 -19.22 -3.18 13.99
N ASP A 658 -18.62 -4.05 14.82
CA ASP A 658 -19.06 -4.26 16.22
C ASP A 658 -18.43 -3.26 17.20
N ASP A 659 -17.38 -2.51 16.82
CA ASP A 659 -16.67 -1.57 17.70
C ASP A 659 -16.63 -0.09 17.23
N ASP A 660 -17.32 0.20 16.12
CA ASP A 660 -17.55 1.52 15.51
C ASP A 660 -16.25 2.22 15.03
N ASP A 661 -15.25 1.47 14.53
CA ASP A 661 -13.97 2.01 14.07
C ASP A 661 -13.88 2.32 12.56
N GLY A 662 -14.82 1.80 11.76
CA GLY A 662 -14.86 1.97 10.31
C GLY A 662 -14.28 0.80 9.50
N LYS A 663 -13.87 -0.30 10.14
CA LYS A 663 -13.57 -1.60 9.53
C LYS A 663 -14.69 -2.59 9.82
N GLY A 664 -15.02 -3.43 8.85
CA GLY A 664 -16.03 -4.47 9.05
C GLY A 664 -15.48 -5.69 9.79
N ASN A 665 -16.35 -6.35 10.55
CA ASN A 665 -16.12 -7.62 11.24
C ASN A 665 -15.62 -8.79 10.35
N ALA A 666 -15.60 -8.61 9.03
CA ALA A 666 -15.12 -9.60 8.06
C ALA A 666 -13.63 -9.41 7.70
N CYS A 667 -13.09 -8.20 7.88
CA CYS A 667 -11.71 -7.82 7.58
C CYS A 667 -10.96 -7.27 8.79
N ASP A 668 -11.63 -7.03 9.94
CA ASP A 668 -10.95 -6.76 11.20
C ASP A 668 -10.84 -8.02 12.09
N ASP A 669 -9.59 -8.36 12.44
CA ASP A 669 -9.24 -9.41 13.41
C ASP A 669 -9.15 -8.87 14.86
N CYS A 670 -9.25 -7.55 15.03
CA CYS A 670 -9.14 -6.87 16.31
C CYS A 670 -10.51 -6.78 17.02
N PRO A 671 -10.57 -6.96 18.36
CA PRO A 671 -11.80 -6.85 19.13
C PRO A 671 -11.99 -5.48 19.83
N GLU A 672 -11.13 -4.50 19.54
CA GLU A 672 -11.08 -3.17 20.15
C GLU A 672 -10.53 -2.14 19.12
N PRO A 673 -11.08 -0.92 19.00
CA PRO A 673 -10.88 -0.05 17.84
C PRO A 673 -9.43 0.28 17.43
N ASN A 674 -9.18 0.20 16.12
CA ASN A 674 -7.90 0.42 15.44
C ASN A 674 -8.11 1.04 14.05
N PRO A 675 -8.68 2.26 13.97
CA PRO A 675 -9.21 2.85 12.74
C PRO A 675 -8.13 3.14 11.69
N GLY A 676 -8.43 2.78 10.43
CA GLY A 676 -7.54 2.95 9.28
C GLY A 676 -6.28 2.07 9.39
N ALA A 677 -5.10 2.66 9.24
CA ALA A 677 -3.81 1.96 9.29
C ALA A 677 -3.38 1.43 10.68
N GLU A 678 -4.22 1.47 11.71
CA GLU A 678 -3.81 1.04 13.05
C GLU A 678 -3.88 -0.49 13.19
N VAL A 679 -2.82 -1.06 13.75
CA VAL A 679 -2.74 -2.48 14.13
C VAL A 679 -3.45 -2.75 15.46
N CYS A 680 -3.89 -4.00 15.67
CA CYS A 680 -4.53 -4.42 16.91
C CYS A 680 -3.71 -4.01 18.16
N PRO A 681 -4.38 -3.64 19.28
CA PRO A 681 -3.75 -3.53 20.58
C PRO A 681 -3.10 -4.85 21.05
N THR A 682 -1.79 -4.99 20.85
CA THR A 682 -1.03 -6.18 21.25
C THR A 682 -0.55 -6.04 22.70
N PRO A 683 -1.00 -6.91 23.64
CA PRO A 683 -0.56 -6.83 25.03
C PRO A 683 0.94 -7.18 25.13
N ILE A 684 1.66 -6.52 26.05
CA ILE A 684 3.12 -6.72 26.22
C ILE A 684 3.48 -8.21 26.37
N GLN A 685 2.64 -9.01 27.05
CA GLN A 685 2.84 -10.45 27.19
C GLN A 685 2.89 -11.18 25.84
N ALA A 686 2.06 -10.81 24.86
CA ALA A 686 2.11 -11.41 23.52
C ALA A 686 3.40 -11.03 22.78
N ILE A 687 3.83 -9.77 22.90
CA ILE A 687 5.08 -9.28 22.32
C ILE A 687 6.30 -9.96 22.95
N ARG A 688 6.27 -10.24 24.26
CA ARG A 688 7.44 -10.69 25.02
C ARG A 688 7.54 -12.20 25.27
N ASP A 689 6.47 -12.97 25.15
CA ASP A 689 6.46 -14.42 25.35
C ASP A 689 6.56 -15.15 23.99
N PRO A 690 7.70 -15.78 23.64
CA PRO A 690 7.89 -16.43 22.34
C PRO A 690 7.03 -17.68 22.14
N ASP A 691 6.42 -18.22 23.19
CA ASP A 691 5.46 -19.34 23.12
C ASP A 691 4.00 -18.83 22.97
N HIS A 692 3.76 -17.51 22.91
CA HIS A 692 2.42 -16.94 22.74
C HIS A 692 1.91 -17.13 21.29
N PRO A 693 0.63 -17.50 21.07
CA PRO A 693 0.10 -17.73 19.72
C PRO A 693 0.13 -16.50 18.81
N ASN A 694 0.08 -15.30 19.39
CA ASN A 694 0.12 -14.02 18.68
C ASN A 694 1.46 -13.30 18.92
N HIS A 695 2.58 -14.05 19.03
CA HIS A 695 3.90 -13.44 19.14
C HIS A 695 4.31 -12.84 17.78
N PRO A 696 4.55 -11.52 17.69
CA PRO A 696 4.94 -10.89 16.44
C PRO A 696 6.35 -11.34 16.01
N SER A 697 6.60 -11.34 14.70
CA SER A 697 7.97 -11.46 14.19
C SER A 697 8.73 -10.14 14.39
N PRO A 698 10.06 -10.13 14.61
CA PRO A 698 10.85 -8.90 14.56
C PRO A 698 10.62 -8.15 13.25
N GLY A 699 10.48 -6.82 13.32
CA GLY A 699 10.06 -5.96 12.21
C GLY A 699 8.54 -5.72 12.11
N SER A 700 7.71 -6.37 12.93
CA SER A 700 6.25 -6.15 12.93
C SER A 700 5.86 -4.87 13.67
N ALA A 701 4.89 -4.13 13.14
CA ALA A 701 4.24 -3.04 13.87
C ALA A 701 3.40 -3.57 15.05
N VAL A 702 3.40 -2.86 16.17
CA VAL A 702 2.65 -3.19 17.39
C VAL A 702 2.11 -1.94 18.09
N LYS A 703 0.92 -2.07 18.70
CA LYS A 703 0.27 -1.03 19.51
C LYS A 703 0.07 -1.53 20.95
N ILE A 704 0.78 -0.94 21.91
CA ILE A 704 0.66 -1.27 23.34
C ILE A 704 -0.20 -0.21 24.02
N VAL A 705 -1.40 -0.57 24.45
CA VAL A 705 -2.33 0.36 25.11
C VAL A 705 -2.20 0.32 26.63
N GLY A 706 -2.00 1.48 27.25
CA GLY A 706 -2.18 1.69 28.68
C GLY A 706 -1.16 1.08 29.64
N ALA A 707 0.09 0.93 29.20
CA ALA A 707 1.20 0.50 30.04
C ALA A 707 1.72 1.63 30.95
N TYR A 708 2.46 1.31 32.01
CA TYR A 708 3.05 2.31 32.92
C TYR A 708 4.57 2.39 32.77
N VAL A 709 5.10 3.60 32.66
CA VAL A 709 6.55 3.85 32.63
C VAL A 709 7.17 3.50 33.99
N THR A 710 8.02 2.47 34.05
CA THR A 710 8.62 1.96 35.29
C THR A 710 10.01 2.53 35.59
N ALA A 711 10.76 2.86 34.53
CA ALA A 711 12.08 3.48 34.55
C ALA A 711 12.29 4.31 33.27
N VAL A 712 12.99 5.43 33.35
CA VAL A 712 13.40 6.24 32.18
C VAL A 712 14.92 6.24 32.14
N ARG A 713 15.51 5.83 31.00
CA ARG A 713 16.96 5.90 30.80
C ARG A 713 17.30 7.31 30.28
N PRO A 714 18.07 8.11 31.03
CA PRO A 714 18.36 9.49 30.68
C PRO A 714 19.40 9.57 29.52
N ASP A 715 19.66 10.79 29.05
CA ASP A 715 20.52 11.09 27.88
C ASP A 715 22.02 10.77 28.09
N ALA A 716 22.40 9.50 28.21
CA ALA A 716 23.78 9.02 28.18
C ALA A 716 23.98 7.88 27.18
N GLY A 717 24.99 8.03 26.33
CA GLY A 717 25.31 7.08 25.27
C GLY A 717 24.33 7.09 24.09
N ASN A 718 24.35 6.01 23.32
CA ASN A 718 23.66 5.89 22.02
C ASN A 718 22.34 5.10 22.10
N ALA A 719 21.84 4.79 23.30
CA ALA A 719 20.67 3.92 23.49
C ALA A 719 19.72 4.51 24.53
N ARG A 720 18.97 5.54 24.11
CA ARG A 720 18.00 6.25 24.97
C ARG A 720 16.66 5.56 24.92
N GLY A 721 15.90 5.64 26.00
CA GLY A 721 14.58 5.01 26.05
C GLY A 721 14.00 4.92 27.45
N PHE A 722 12.95 4.14 27.59
CA PHE A 722 12.27 3.91 28.86
C PHE A 722 11.68 2.51 28.92
N HIS A 723 11.54 1.97 30.13
CA HIS A 723 10.87 0.69 30.33
C HIS A 723 9.41 0.94 30.69
N ILE A 724 8.53 0.12 30.12
CA ILE A 724 7.10 0.09 30.43
C ILE A 724 6.71 -1.28 30.98
N GLN A 725 5.68 -1.31 31.82
CA GLN A 725 5.08 -2.54 32.33
C GLN A 725 3.58 -2.33 32.52
N ASN A 726 2.77 -3.33 32.18
CA ASN A 726 1.34 -3.32 32.51
C ASN A 726 1.15 -3.41 34.05
N ASP A 727 -0.06 -3.20 34.55
CA ASP A 727 -0.39 -3.39 35.98
C ASP A 727 -0.49 -4.87 36.42
N SER A 728 0.25 -5.73 35.71
CA SER A 728 0.42 -7.15 35.95
C SER A 728 1.75 -7.45 36.63
N LEU A 729 1.75 -8.50 37.46
CA LEU A 729 2.95 -9.08 38.08
C LEU A 729 3.30 -10.45 37.47
N GLU A 730 2.54 -10.90 36.47
CA GLU A 730 2.83 -12.13 35.72
C GLU A 730 4.03 -11.93 34.79
N PRO A 731 4.75 -13.00 34.42
CA PRO A 731 5.93 -12.90 33.56
C PRO A 731 5.60 -12.26 32.20
N PHE A 732 6.63 -11.73 31.54
CA PHE A 732 6.55 -11.07 30.22
C PHE A 732 5.69 -9.79 30.18
N SER A 733 5.29 -9.22 31.32
CA SER A 733 4.43 -8.02 31.35
C SER A 733 5.17 -6.67 31.17
N GLY A 734 6.45 -6.67 30.78
CA GLY A 734 7.26 -5.45 30.58
C GLY A 734 8.20 -5.53 29.38
N ILE A 735 8.46 -4.36 28.76
CA ILE A 735 9.30 -4.21 27.55
C ILE A 735 10.03 -2.85 27.57
N PHE A 736 11.11 -2.73 26.80
CA PHE A 736 11.84 -1.47 26.61
C PHE A 736 11.35 -0.73 25.36
N VAL A 737 11.29 0.59 25.43
CA VAL A 737 10.93 1.48 24.33
C VAL A 737 12.16 2.31 23.96
N PHE A 738 12.75 2.00 22.80
CA PHE A 738 13.97 2.61 22.28
C PHE A 738 13.64 3.89 21.50
N THR A 739 14.22 5.00 21.94
CA THR A 739 13.98 6.35 21.37
C THR A 739 15.16 6.86 20.54
N GLY A 740 16.13 6.00 20.25
CA GLY A 740 17.31 6.34 19.46
C GLY A 740 18.13 7.49 20.05
N ASN A 741 18.20 8.59 19.29
CA ASN A 741 18.88 9.82 19.69
C ASN A 741 17.95 10.86 20.33
N THR A 742 16.65 10.60 20.41
CA THR A 742 15.65 11.48 21.01
C THR A 742 15.61 11.29 22.52
N SER A 743 15.45 12.36 23.27
CA SER A 743 15.29 12.32 24.72
C SER A 743 13.86 11.87 25.08
N PRO A 744 13.66 10.84 25.93
CA PRO A 744 12.32 10.50 26.42
C PRO A 744 11.64 11.68 27.12
N THR A 745 10.41 12.00 26.70
CA THR A 745 9.59 13.08 27.27
C THR A 745 8.74 12.62 28.47
N VAL A 746 8.58 11.31 28.63
CA VAL A 746 7.78 10.64 29.67
C VAL A 746 8.46 10.62 31.05
N LYS A 747 7.68 10.30 32.09
CA LYS A 747 8.13 10.15 33.48
C LYS A 747 7.64 8.84 34.07
N VAL A 748 8.39 8.32 35.05
CA VAL A 748 7.98 7.15 35.84
C VAL A 748 6.61 7.41 36.49
N GLY A 749 5.68 6.48 36.31
CA GLY A 749 4.29 6.59 36.76
C GLY A 749 3.30 7.09 35.71
N ASN A 750 3.76 7.65 34.58
CA ASN A 750 2.88 7.98 33.47
C ASN A 750 2.27 6.70 32.89
N LYS A 751 0.99 6.77 32.55
CA LYS A 751 0.30 5.76 31.74
C LYS A 751 0.41 6.18 30.28
N VAL A 752 0.80 5.25 29.41
CA VAL A 752 1.13 5.51 28.01
C VAL A 752 0.51 4.48 27.07
N THR A 753 0.14 4.97 25.89
CA THR A 753 -0.08 4.16 24.70
C THR A 753 1.12 4.35 23.77
N ILE A 754 1.65 3.24 23.25
CA ILE A 754 2.84 3.21 22.39
C ILE A 754 2.50 2.52 21.09
N SER A 755 2.76 3.17 19.95
CA SER A 755 2.81 2.51 18.64
C SER A 755 4.27 2.46 18.17
N GLY A 756 4.67 1.41 17.46
CA GLY A 756 6.04 1.30 16.93
C GLY A 756 6.36 -0.11 16.41
N THR A 757 7.63 -0.38 16.13
CA THR A 757 8.08 -1.66 15.57
C THR A 757 8.72 -2.53 16.64
N TYR A 758 8.26 -3.78 16.79
CA TYR A 758 8.89 -4.77 17.66
C TYR A 758 10.20 -5.28 17.06
N GLU A 759 11.28 -5.24 17.85
CA GLU A 759 12.63 -5.65 17.44
C GLU A 759 13.33 -6.51 18.49
N GLU A 760 14.26 -7.35 18.04
CA GLU A 760 15.09 -8.23 18.87
C GLU A 760 16.57 -7.83 18.83
N TYR A 761 16.97 -6.91 19.72
CA TYR A 761 18.30 -6.31 19.71
C TYR A 761 19.30 -7.09 20.56
N PHE A 762 19.97 -8.08 19.94
CA PHE A 762 20.92 -8.99 20.60
C PHE A 762 20.30 -9.87 21.72
N ASN A 763 19.07 -10.37 21.53
CA ASN A 763 18.25 -11.05 22.55
C ASN A 763 17.84 -10.07 23.67
N PHE A 764 17.21 -8.98 23.27
CA PHE A 764 16.63 -7.96 24.14
C PHE A 764 15.46 -7.36 23.37
N SER A 765 14.23 -7.60 23.82
CA SER A 765 13.07 -7.07 23.09
C SER A 765 12.93 -5.58 23.32
N GLU A 766 12.80 -4.84 22.23
CA GLU A 766 12.52 -3.41 22.27
C GLU A 766 11.47 -3.00 21.24
N ILE A 767 10.77 -1.89 21.54
CA ILE A 767 9.94 -1.18 20.57
C ILE A 767 10.79 -0.03 20.00
N THR A 768 10.97 -0.02 18.69
CA THR A 768 11.69 1.01 17.94
C THR A 768 10.73 1.91 17.16
N ALA A 769 11.23 3.04 16.65
CA ALA A 769 10.45 4.12 16.04
C ALA A 769 9.15 4.51 16.80
N PRO A 770 9.18 4.68 18.14
CA PRO A 770 7.96 4.74 18.92
C PRO A 770 7.24 6.09 18.83
N GLU A 771 5.94 6.05 18.49
CA GLU A 771 4.99 7.10 18.84
C GLU A 771 4.51 6.91 20.29
N VAL A 772 4.38 8.00 21.05
CA VAL A 772 4.12 7.95 22.49
C VAL A 772 3.01 8.91 22.89
N VAL A 773 1.83 8.36 23.19
CA VAL A 773 0.70 9.09 23.76
C VAL A 773 0.72 8.92 25.29
N ILE A 774 0.60 10.03 26.02
CA ILE A 774 0.51 10.01 27.49
C ILE A 774 -0.97 10.06 27.89
N ASP A 775 -1.57 8.89 28.10
CA ASP A 775 -2.98 8.74 28.53
C ASP A 775 -3.23 9.40 29.90
N ASP A 776 -2.28 9.26 30.84
CA ASP A 776 -2.32 9.86 32.17
C ASP A 776 -0.92 10.32 32.59
N ALA A 777 -0.79 11.61 32.92
CA ALA A 777 0.43 12.24 33.40
C ALA A 777 0.81 11.87 34.85
N GLY A 778 0.15 10.88 35.45
CA GLY A 778 0.33 10.41 36.83
C GLY A 778 1.78 10.24 37.31
N GLU A 779 1.99 10.45 38.61
CA GLU A 779 3.33 10.50 39.23
C GLU A 779 3.68 9.25 40.06
N THR A 780 2.82 8.23 40.09
CA THR A 780 3.02 7.02 40.92
C THR A 780 2.53 5.76 40.24
N LEU A 781 3.35 4.70 40.24
CA LEU A 781 2.96 3.37 39.77
C LEU A 781 1.80 2.78 40.61
N PRO A 782 0.81 2.10 40.00
CA PRO A 782 -0.30 1.48 40.72
C PRO A 782 0.08 0.14 41.39
N PHE A 783 1.24 -0.42 41.03
CA PHE A 783 1.78 -1.68 41.57
C PHE A 783 3.09 -1.49 42.35
N SER A 784 3.44 -2.51 43.13
CA SER A 784 4.74 -2.60 43.82
C SER A 784 5.73 -3.47 43.03
N PRO A 785 7.05 -3.29 43.18
CA PRO A 785 8.04 -4.16 42.56
C PRO A 785 7.85 -5.64 42.90
N ILE A 786 8.09 -6.52 41.93
CA ILE A 786 7.91 -7.97 42.06
C ILE A 786 8.97 -8.54 43.01
N PRO A 787 8.59 -9.22 44.11
CA PRO A 787 9.54 -9.76 45.08
C PRO A 787 10.18 -11.05 44.56
N ILE A 788 11.51 -11.05 44.43
CA ILE A 788 12.29 -12.18 43.91
C ILE A 788 13.11 -12.82 45.04
N ALA A 789 12.76 -14.07 45.36
CA ALA A 789 13.30 -14.79 46.52
C ALA A 789 14.70 -15.42 46.28
N ASP A 790 15.03 -15.78 45.03
CA ASP A 790 16.34 -16.30 44.65
C ASP A 790 16.87 -15.52 43.43
N PRO A 791 17.81 -14.57 43.62
CA PRO A 791 18.37 -13.79 42.52
C PRO A 791 19.10 -14.64 41.47
N ALA A 792 19.48 -15.89 41.77
CA ALA A 792 20.09 -16.79 40.79
C ALA A 792 19.13 -17.16 39.63
N THR A 793 17.83 -16.97 39.83
CA THR A 793 16.83 -17.16 38.76
C THR A 793 16.85 -16.03 37.72
N LEU A 794 17.30 -14.83 38.09
CA LEU A 794 17.42 -13.65 37.21
C LEU A 794 18.82 -13.48 36.61
N ALA A 795 19.84 -14.11 37.19
CA ALA A 795 21.21 -14.05 36.67
C ALA A 795 21.27 -14.63 35.24
N THR A 796 22.30 -14.28 34.47
CA THR A 796 22.47 -14.72 33.07
C THR A 796 22.28 -16.24 32.90
N GLY A 797 21.28 -16.65 32.11
CA GLY A 797 20.91 -18.05 31.91
C GLY A 797 20.07 -18.69 33.03
N GLY A 798 19.57 -17.89 33.96
CA GLY A 798 18.60 -18.28 34.99
C GLY A 798 17.18 -18.40 34.43
N SER A 799 16.33 -19.17 35.12
CA SER A 799 14.99 -19.55 34.66
C SER A 799 13.94 -18.43 34.63
N MET A 800 14.27 -17.23 35.10
CA MET A 800 13.40 -16.05 35.13
C MET A 800 14.06 -14.84 34.42
N ALA A 801 15.26 -15.00 33.86
CA ALA A 801 15.99 -13.90 33.22
C ALA A 801 15.20 -13.30 32.05
N GLU A 802 14.77 -14.14 31.11
CA GLU A 802 13.98 -13.71 29.95
C GLU A 802 12.59 -13.21 30.37
N SER A 803 11.87 -14.03 31.13
CA SER A 803 10.47 -13.76 31.44
C SER A 803 10.23 -12.62 32.43
N HIS A 804 11.29 -11.98 32.94
CA HIS A 804 11.22 -10.80 33.80
C HIS A 804 12.03 -9.60 33.30
N GLU A 805 12.56 -9.67 32.09
CA GLU A 805 13.23 -8.54 31.45
C GLU A 805 12.28 -7.35 31.25
N SER A 806 12.82 -6.14 31.40
CA SER A 806 12.11 -4.85 31.47
C SER A 806 11.07 -4.69 32.60
N MET A 807 10.85 -5.72 33.42
CA MET A 807 9.93 -5.65 34.56
C MET A 807 10.60 -5.06 35.81
N LEU A 808 9.81 -4.44 36.68
CA LEU A 808 10.25 -3.81 37.94
C LEU A 808 10.29 -4.83 39.08
N LEU A 809 11.51 -5.18 39.53
CA LEU A 809 11.77 -6.26 40.49
C LEU A 809 12.35 -5.74 41.82
N ALA A 810 12.26 -6.56 42.87
CA ALA A 810 12.90 -6.35 44.16
C ALA A 810 13.55 -7.65 44.67
N ILE A 811 14.87 -7.64 44.86
CA ILE A 811 15.63 -8.69 45.55
C ILE A 811 15.90 -8.28 47.00
N THR A 812 15.95 -9.24 47.93
CA THR A 812 16.15 -8.98 49.36
C THR A 812 17.25 -9.83 49.98
N ASP A 813 17.86 -9.34 51.06
CA ASP A 813 18.89 -10.03 51.86
C ASP A 813 20.11 -10.54 51.07
N VAL A 814 20.53 -9.80 50.05
CA VAL A 814 21.67 -10.13 49.18
C VAL A 814 22.98 -9.52 49.67
N ALA A 815 24.11 -10.08 49.23
CA ALA A 815 25.45 -9.55 49.51
C ALA A 815 26.35 -9.56 48.27
N ILE A 816 27.27 -8.59 48.17
CA ILE A 816 28.27 -8.52 47.09
C ILE A 816 29.13 -9.80 47.09
N THR A 817 29.16 -10.51 45.98
CA THR A 817 30.00 -11.70 45.75
C THR A 817 31.27 -11.36 44.98
N LYS A 818 31.21 -10.34 44.10
CA LYS A 818 32.34 -9.84 43.31
C LYS A 818 32.17 -8.33 43.08
N GLN A 819 33.21 -7.57 43.42
CA GLN A 819 33.17 -6.11 43.56
C GLN A 819 33.31 -5.33 42.24
N ASN A 820 33.82 -5.96 41.18
CA ASN A 820 33.81 -5.46 39.81
C ASN A 820 33.65 -6.72 38.93
N ALA A 821 32.62 -6.77 38.09
CA ALA A 821 32.23 -7.96 37.36
C ALA A 821 32.96 -8.14 36.01
N ASP A 822 33.51 -7.05 35.50
CA ASP A 822 33.58 -6.68 34.09
C ASP A 822 35.01 -6.31 33.64
N ALA A 823 35.96 -6.27 34.58
CA ALA A 823 37.41 -6.12 34.42
C ALA A 823 37.91 -4.77 33.85
N ASN A 824 37.08 -4.10 33.05
CA ASN A 824 37.04 -2.65 32.98
C ASN A 824 36.04 -2.17 34.06
N ASP A 825 36.10 -0.91 34.48
CA ASP A 825 35.31 -0.42 35.62
C ASP A 825 34.08 0.33 35.12
N TYR A 826 33.01 -0.40 34.78
CA TYR A 826 31.70 0.18 34.41
C TYR A 826 30.75 0.24 35.62
N ASP A 827 31.32 0.39 36.83
CA ASP A 827 30.61 0.46 38.11
C ASP A 827 29.57 -0.67 38.40
N GLU A 828 29.70 -1.82 37.72
CA GLU A 828 28.91 -3.04 37.96
C GLU A 828 29.50 -3.96 39.06
N PHE A 829 28.63 -4.58 39.87
CA PHE A 829 29.02 -5.63 40.82
C PHE A 829 28.07 -6.84 40.81
N GLU A 830 28.58 -8.03 41.15
CA GLU A 830 27.76 -9.23 41.32
C GLU A 830 27.33 -9.38 42.79
N VAL A 831 26.08 -9.81 43.01
CA VAL A 831 25.53 -10.14 44.33
C VAL A 831 25.26 -11.65 44.50
N THR A 832 24.64 -12.03 45.61
CA THR A 832 24.12 -13.38 45.87
C THR A 832 23.36 -13.90 44.65
N GLY A 833 23.64 -15.13 44.21
CA GLY A 833 23.05 -15.72 43.01
C GLY A 833 23.77 -15.41 41.69
N ASN A 834 24.85 -14.61 41.72
CA ASN A 834 25.59 -14.12 40.55
C ASN A 834 24.81 -13.16 39.65
N LEU A 835 23.69 -12.61 40.13
CA LEU A 835 23.01 -11.49 39.49
C LEU A 835 23.90 -10.24 39.56
N ARG A 836 23.99 -9.50 38.46
CA ARG A 836 24.69 -8.22 38.40
C ARG A 836 23.77 -7.06 38.75
N ILE A 837 24.33 -6.05 39.39
CA ILE A 837 23.74 -4.74 39.62
C ILE A 837 24.57 -3.71 38.84
N ASP A 838 23.91 -2.80 38.13
CA ASP A 838 24.49 -1.89 37.13
C ASP A 838 23.73 -0.56 37.14
N ASP A 839 24.40 0.55 36.88
CA ASP A 839 23.89 1.93 36.97
C ASP A 839 23.50 2.56 35.63
N THR A 840 23.23 1.75 34.60
CA THR A 840 22.76 2.13 33.25
C THR A 840 21.62 3.18 33.22
N ILE A 841 20.77 3.24 34.27
CA ILE A 841 19.67 4.21 34.41
C ILE A 841 20.10 5.52 35.12
N TYR A 842 21.27 5.56 35.77
CA TYR A 842 21.78 6.65 36.61
C TYR A 842 22.86 7.55 35.97
N ASP A 843 23.59 7.06 34.96
CA ASP A 843 24.90 7.60 34.51
C ASP A 843 24.92 9.11 34.14
N ASN A 844 23.77 9.73 33.87
CA ASN A 844 23.66 11.17 33.57
C ASN A 844 24.14 12.12 34.69
N VAL A 845 24.41 11.64 35.90
CA VAL A 845 24.97 12.47 36.97
C VAL A 845 26.33 11.90 37.40
N VAL A 846 27.38 12.48 36.80
CA VAL A 846 28.79 12.23 37.15
C VAL A 846 28.97 12.30 38.68
N ASN A 847 29.26 11.16 39.33
CA ASN A 847 29.32 10.91 40.79
C ASN A 847 27.99 10.68 41.55
N SER A 848 27.00 9.91 41.04
CA SER A 848 25.66 9.84 41.68
C SER A 848 25.20 8.58 42.43
N GLY A 849 25.56 7.36 42.01
CA GLY A 849 24.67 6.22 42.32
C GLY A 849 25.28 4.87 42.67
N LEU A 850 26.19 4.34 41.87
CA LEU A 850 26.89 3.11 42.18
C LEU A 850 28.37 3.33 41.96
N ASN A 851 29.17 2.75 42.85
CA ASN A 851 30.60 2.63 42.64
C ASN A 851 31.08 1.30 43.18
N ASN A 852 32.10 0.78 42.54
CA ASN A 852 32.76 -0.47 42.92
C ASN A 852 33.61 -0.35 44.20
N ALA A 853 33.28 0.55 45.16
CA ALA A 853 34.03 0.72 46.41
C ALA A 853 33.58 -0.22 47.55
N CYS A 854 32.36 -0.75 47.51
CA CYS A 854 31.88 -1.63 48.57
C CYS A 854 32.52 -3.03 48.50
N PRO A 855 33.16 -3.50 49.59
CA PRO A 855 33.88 -4.77 49.57
C PRO A 855 32.94 -5.98 49.46
N VAL A 856 33.46 -7.08 48.90
CA VAL A 856 32.81 -8.40 48.91
C VAL A 856 32.32 -8.75 50.32
N GLY A 857 31.06 -9.17 50.42
CA GLY A 857 30.35 -9.43 51.68
C GLY A 857 29.53 -8.24 52.21
N SER A 858 29.58 -7.06 51.57
CA SER A 858 28.66 -5.95 51.87
C SER A 858 27.21 -6.38 51.61
N GLN A 859 26.31 -6.12 52.56
CA GLN A 859 24.92 -6.61 52.56
C GLN A 859 23.91 -5.52 52.22
N PHE A 860 22.85 -5.93 51.55
CA PHE A 860 21.66 -5.14 51.23
C PHE A 860 20.41 -5.85 51.77
N THR A 861 19.55 -5.10 52.43
CA THR A 861 18.21 -5.59 52.83
C THR A 861 17.28 -5.67 51.62
N GLN A 862 17.41 -4.73 50.68
CA GLN A 862 16.64 -4.70 49.44
C GLN A 862 17.44 -3.97 48.34
N ILE A 863 17.31 -4.45 47.11
CA ILE A 863 17.63 -3.70 45.88
C ILE A 863 16.40 -3.80 44.98
N VAL A 864 15.91 -2.66 44.50
CA VAL A 864 14.84 -2.52 43.51
C VAL A 864 15.47 -2.09 42.18
N GLY A 865 14.89 -2.50 41.05
CA GLY A 865 15.34 -2.07 39.72
C GLY A 865 14.52 -2.70 38.61
N VAL A 866 14.71 -2.22 37.38
CA VAL A 866 14.23 -2.93 36.19
C VAL A 866 15.29 -3.96 35.77
N LEU A 867 14.86 -5.13 35.29
CA LEU A 867 15.81 -6.10 34.74
C LEU A 867 16.12 -5.75 33.28
N GLY A 868 17.35 -5.96 32.83
CA GLY A 868 17.70 -5.81 31.43
C GLY A 868 18.93 -6.60 31.02
N TYR A 869 19.19 -6.65 29.73
CA TYR A 869 20.29 -7.40 29.14
C TYR A 869 21.27 -6.47 28.43
N SER A 870 22.57 -6.60 28.75
CA SER A 870 23.62 -5.91 28.00
C SER A 870 24.95 -6.62 28.12
N PHE A 871 25.79 -6.53 27.08
CA PHE A 871 27.11 -7.16 27.02
C PHE A 871 27.09 -8.65 27.39
N SER A 872 26.07 -9.38 26.90
CA SER A 872 25.81 -10.80 27.18
C SER A 872 25.59 -11.14 28.66
N ASN A 873 25.05 -10.21 29.45
CA ASN A 873 24.72 -10.43 30.86
C ASN A 873 23.33 -9.86 31.19
N THR A 874 22.56 -10.62 31.98
CA THR A 874 21.32 -10.13 32.60
C THR A 874 21.68 -9.39 33.90
N LYS A 875 21.10 -8.21 34.08
CA LYS A 875 21.46 -7.25 35.12
C LYS A 875 20.20 -6.61 35.71
N LEU A 876 20.24 -6.26 36.99
CA LEU A 876 19.22 -5.43 37.62
C LEU A 876 19.71 -3.98 37.65
N TRP A 877 18.91 -3.06 37.13
CA TRP A 877 19.20 -1.62 37.03
C TRP A 877 18.34 -0.83 38.04
N PRO A 878 18.89 -0.43 39.20
CA PRO A 878 18.22 0.49 40.11
C PRO A 878 17.97 1.84 39.42
N ARG A 879 16.89 2.52 39.79
CA ARG A 879 16.44 3.73 39.07
C ARG A 879 16.76 5.01 39.83
N ILE A 880 16.70 4.96 41.15
CA ILE A 880 16.92 6.10 42.08
C ILE A 880 17.60 5.64 43.37
N LYS A 881 18.28 6.53 44.12
CA LYS A 881 19.03 6.14 45.34
C LYS A 881 18.17 5.46 46.41
N ALA A 882 16.86 5.71 46.42
CA ALA A 882 15.91 5.05 47.31
C ALA A 882 15.63 3.57 46.97
N ASP A 883 16.01 3.09 45.77
CA ASP A 883 15.87 1.69 45.38
C ASP A 883 16.92 0.78 46.07
N ILE A 884 17.97 1.32 46.72
CA ILE A 884 19.07 0.54 47.33
C ILE A 884 19.10 0.72 48.86
N ASN A 885 18.72 -0.33 49.60
CA ASN A 885 18.69 -0.33 51.07
C ASN A 885 19.85 -1.16 51.66
N HIS A 886 21.00 -0.51 51.89
CA HIS A 886 22.24 -1.15 52.36
C HIS A 886 22.33 -1.35 53.90
N VAL A 887 23.20 -2.25 54.35
CA VAL A 887 23.46 -2.54 55.78
C VAL A 887 24.84 -2.08 56.26
N MET A 888 25.89 -2.30 55.46
CA MET A 888 27.29 -2.13 55.89
C MET A 888 28.09 -1.11 55.09
N CYS A 889 27.70 -0.84 53.85
CA CYS A 889 28.39 0.05 52.92
C CYS A 889 27.36 0.58 51.92
N ASP A 890 27.34 1.90 51.71
CA ASP A 890 26.55 2.52 50.64
C ASP A 890 27.39 2.49 49.35
N PRO A 891 26.99 1.77 48.30
CA PRO A 891 27.67 1.86 47.01
C PRO A 891 27.34 3.19 46.31
N ALA A 892 26.28 3.88 46.74
CA ALA A 892 25.98 5.23 46.33
C ALA A 892 26.77 6.22 47.20
N PRO A 893 27.58 7.15 46.63
CA PRO A 893 28.35 8.12 47.41
C PRO A 893 27.50 9.16 48.18
#